data_AF-A0A1H0IMB1-F1
#
_entry.id   AF-A0A1H0IMB1-F1
#
_cell.length_a   1.000
_cell.length_b   1.000
_cell.length_c   1.000
_cell.angle_alpha   90.00
_cell.angle_beta   90.00
_cell.angle_gamma   90.00
#
_symmetry.space_group_name_H-M   'P 1'
#
loop_
_entity.id
_entity.type
_entity.pdbx_description
1 polymer ?
#
loop_
_entity_poly.entity_id
_entity_poly.type
_entity_poly.pdbx_seq_one_letter_code
_entity_poly.pdbx_strand_id
1 'polypeptide(L)'
;MTLRFLRAVVTGLLLAACVVIAASPANAAPARVMALGDSITGSPGCWRALLAKHLQDTGHSVDFVGSLPAPGCGFTYDGDNEGHGGILATGIVRDNRLPGWLSAARPDVVLMHLGTNDVWSNIPANTILGAYTTMLGQMRASNPAIKLVVAQIVPMNPSNCTACAQRVVDLNAAIPGWARANSTAASPITVVDQWTGFDTAADTTDGVHPNSSTGIQKIESRWYPAVVAALGSQPPAAVGLRVDGTRVVEADGTPFVMRGVNHAHVWYQSQTRAFADIKSFGANTVRVVLGSGQRWGPTPASEVSSVISLCKQNKLICVLEVHDTTGYGEQSGAATLDQAATYWISVASALKGQEDYVVINLGNEPFGNNAQVSATWASATSSAISRLRGAGLQHLLMADAPMWGQDWGNIMRDGAASVLNADPQRNTVFSIHMYGVYNTADKVNAYFDAFRTAGLPLVVGEFGHDHSDGDPDEDTIMAQAQARGLGYLGWSWSGNSGDVAYLDMVNSFNPASLTPWGERFLNGANGVRQTSKEATIYGGGGPADTEAPTTPGTPSASGVTSTGLTLSWAASTDNVGVTGYDVLRATGSGSFAQVGTSATTTFADSGLTPSTTYRYQVRARDAAGNVSAVSAAGTATTSAGGGTGTCKVAYSAQNWGGGSGFTANVTITNTGASAINGWTLAFSYANGQKVTLPGWGATLAQSGANVTATNLSWNGSLAPNASTGIGFNGTYSGSNPAPSSFTLNGSTCTTG
;
A
#
# COMPACT_ATOMS: atom_id res chain seq x y z
N MET A 1 -72.94 29.03 -32.65
CA MET A 1 -72.05 30.00 -31.98
C MET A 1 -72.77 30.45 -30.73
N THR A 2 -72.27 30.35 -29.50
CA THR A 2 -70.88 30.24 -29.03
C THR A 2 -70.94 29.66 -27.62
N LEU A 3 -70.16 28.63 -27.30
CA LEU A 3 -68.73 28.69 -26.96
C LEU A 3 -68.52 29.32 -25.57
N ARG A 4 -67.85 28.55 -24.69
CA ARG A 4 -67.32 28.93 -23.38
C ARG A 4 -68.34 28.92 -22.25
N PHE A 5 -68.58 27.76 -21.63
CA PHE A 5 -68.76 27.57 -20.18
C PHE A 5 -69.17 26.10 -19.92
N LEU A 6 -68.27 25.15 -20.17
CA LEU A 6 -68.26 23.85 -19.49
C LEU A 6 -66.93 23.13 -19.78
N ARG A 7 -65.82 23.75 -19.37
CA ARG A 7 -64.51 23.09 -19.23
C ARG A 7 -64.21 22.90 -17.75
N ALA A 8 -64.96 22.00 -17.13
CA ALA A 8 -64.60 21.33 -15.89
C ALA A 8 -65.56 20.14 -15.70
N VAL A 9 -65.01 18.95 -15.46
CA VAL A 9 -65.69 17.78 -14.86
C VAL A 9 -66.28 16.67 -15.78
N VAL A 10 -66.02 16.60 -17.10
CA VAL A 10 -66.25 15.32 -17.83
C VAL A 10 -65.13 15.02 -18.83
N THR A 11 -63.95 14.66 -18.32
CA THR A 11 -62.93 13.88 -19.07
C THR A 11 -62.00 13.16 -18.09
N GLY A 12 -62.57 12.61 -17.01
CA GLY A 12 -61.86 11.72 -16.10
C GLY A 12 -62.55 10.36 -16.14
N LEU A 13 -62.11 9.49 -17.05
CA LEU A 13 -62.29 8.03 -17.09
C LEU A 13 -62.17 7.57 -18.56
N LEU A 14 -60.94 7.27 -18.99
CA LEU A 14 -60.53 6.34 -20.08
C LEU A 14 -59.17 6.76 -20.67
N LEU A 15 -58.14 6.73 -19.82
CA LEU A 15 -56.74 6.58 -20.25
C LEU A 15 -56.03 5.76 -19.17
N ALA A 16 -56.42 4.49 -19.09
CA ALA A 16 -55.74 3.48 -18.31
C ALA A 16 -55.17 2.43 -19.28
N ALA A 17 -53.86 2.21 -19.13
CA ALA A 17 -53.12 1.04 -19.57
C ALA A 17 -53.02 0.76 -21.08
N CYS A 18 -52.17 1.53 -21.78
CA CYS A 18 -51.23 0.90 -22.71
C CYS A 18 -49.93 0.65 -21.93
N VAL A 19 -49.91 -0.42 -21.15
CA VAL A 19 -48.65 -1.02 -20.69
C VAL A 19 -48.01 -1.57 -21.95
N VAL A 20 -46.95 -0.92 -22.42
CA VAL A 20 -45.98 -1.58 -23.29
C VAL A 20 -45.41 -2.70 -22.42
N ILE A 21 -45.94 -3.91 -22.58
CA ILE A 21 -45.29 -5.11 -22.09
C ILE A 21 -44.00 -5.17 -22.89
N ALA A 22 -42.92 -4.63 -22.33
CA ALA A 22 -41.59 -4.99 -22.78
C ALA A 22 -41.56 -6.52 -22.71
N ALA A 23 -41.45 -7.17 -23.87
CA ALA A 23 -41.21 -8.60 -23.91
C ALA A 23 -40.01 -8.85 -22.99
N SER A 24 -40.21 -9.68 -21.96
CA SER A 24 -39.10 -10.22 -21.19
C SER A 24 -38.04 -10.68 -22.18
N PRO A 25 -36.75 -10.36 -22.00
CA PRO A 25 -35.73 -10.86 -22.90
C PRO A 25 -35.88 -12.37 -22.93
N ALA A 26 -36.12 -12.94 -24.11
CA ALA A 26 -36.13 -14.38 -24.28
C ALA A 26 -34.80 -14.89 -23.71
N ASN A 27 -34.85 -15.80 -22.71
CA ASN A 27 -33.64 -16.44 -22.20
C ASN A 27 -32.86 -17.00 -23.40
N ALA A 28 -31.68 -16.44 -23.66
CA ALA A 28 -30.79 -16.97 -24.69
C ALA A 28 -30.53 -18.45 -24.37
N ALA A 29 -30.48 -19.30 -25.40
CA ALA A 29 -30.15 -20.70 -25.22
C ALA A 29 -28.76 -20.85 -24.57
N PRO A 30 -28.55 -21.87 -23.71
CA PRO A 30 -27.24 -22.11 -23.11
C PRO A 30 -26.18 -22.28 -24.19
N ALA A 31 -24.98 -21.75 -23.95
CA ALA A 31 -23.85 -21.92 -24.85
C ALA A 31 -23.39 -23.39 -24.82
N ARG A 32 -23.17 -23.98 -26.00
CA ARG A 32 -22.83 -25.39 -26.15
C ARG A 32 -21.31 -25.56 -26.05
N VAL A 33 -20.84 -26.27 -25.03
CA VAL A 33 -19.41 -26.42 -24.71
C VAL A 33 -18.98 -27.87 -24.92
N MET A 34 -18.12 -28.12 -25.91
CA MET A 34 -17.56 -29.46 -26.15
C MET A 34 -16.19 -29.61 -25.48
N ALA A 35 -16.08 -30.52 -24.52
CA ALA A 35 -14.79 -30.97 -24.00
C ALA A 35 -14.20 -32.06 -24.89
N LEU A 36 -13.24 -31.70 -25.74
CA LEU A 36 -12.56 -32.57 -26.69
C LEU A 36 -11.18 -32.95 -26.17
N GLY A 37 -10.92 -34.26 -26.02
CA GLY A 37 -9.63 -34.69 -25.50
C GLY A 37 -9.42 -36.19 -25.42
N ASP A 38 -8.31 -36.54 -24.77
CA ASP A 38 -7.94 -37.93 -24.49
C ASP A 38 -8.46 -38.39 -23.11
N SER A 39 -7.75 -39.30 -22.44
CA SER A 39 -8.17 -39.87 -21.16
C SER A 39 -8.25 -38.83 -20.05
N ILE A 40 -7.39 -37.81 -20.03
CA ILE A 40 -7.46 -36.72 -19.03
C ILE A 40 -8.78 -35.95 -19.14
N THR A 41 -9.31 -35.87 -20.36
CA THR A 41 -10.65 -35.33 -20.59
C THR A 41 -11.70 -36.36 -20.15
N GLY A 42 -11.66 -37.59 -20.67
CA GLY A 42 -12.72 -38.58 -20.51
C GLY A 42 -12.89 -39.25 -19.14
N SER A 43 -11.81 -39.62 -18.43
CA SER A 43 -11.92 -40.47 -17.21
C SER A 43 -10.70 -40.36 -16.27
N PRO A 44 -10.89 -40.07 -14.95
CA PRO A 44 -12.19 -39.83 -14.30
C PRO A 44 -12.82 -38.49 -14.69
N GLY A 45 -12.08 -37.57 -15.34
CA GLY A 45 -12.64 -36.37 -15.98
C GLY A 45 -13.37 -35.40 -15.04
N CYS A 46 -13.25 -35.55 -13.72
CA CYS A 46 -14.05 -34.82 -12.73
C CYS A 46 -13.72 -33.32 -12.62
N TRP A 47 -12.65 -32.84 -13.24
CA TRP A 47 -12.43 -31.41 -13.41
C TRP A 47 -13.57 -30.76 -14.21
N ARG A 48 -14.22 -31.49 -15.12
CA ARG A 48 -15.43 -31.00 -15.83
C ARG A 48 -16.62 -30.90 -14.90
N ALA A 49 -16.77 -31.83 -13.96
CA ALA A 49 -17.82 -31.77 -12.95
C ALA A 49 -17.67 -30.51 -12.10
N LEU A 50 -16.44 -30.23 -11.65
CA LEU A 50 -16.13 -29.00 -10.92
C LEU A 50 -16.34 -27.76 -11.80
N LEU A 51 -15.91 -27.78 -13.06
CA LEU A 51 -16.06 -26.66 -13.98
C LEU A 51 -17.54 -26.36 -14.28
N ALA A 52 -18.34 -27.38 -14.58
CA ALA A 52 -19.76 -27.26 -14.84
C ALA A 52 -20.49 -26.70 -13.61
N LYS A 53 -20.16 -27.21 -12.43
CA LYS A 53 -20.67 -26.68 -11.16
C LYS A 53 -20.27 -25.22 -10.96
N HIS A 54 -19.01 -24.88 -11.18
CA HIS A 54 -18.50 -23.53 -10.98
C HIS A 54 -19.14 -22.53 -11.95
N LEU A 55 -19.31 -22.90 -13.22
CA LEU A 55 -20.03 -22.12 -14.22
C LEU A 55 -21.51 -21.92 -13.83
N GLN A 56 -22.19 -22.98 -13.38
CA GLN A 56 -23.57 -22.91 -12.90
C GLN A 56 -23.70 -22.00 -11.68
N ASP A 57 -22.84 -22.20 -10.67
CA ASP A 57 -22.82 -21.41 -9.43
C ASP A 57 -22.57 -19.92 -9.75
N THR A 58 -21.79 -19.61 -10.80
CA THR A 58 -21.48 -18.24 -11.21
C THR A 58 -22.41 -17.66 -12.27
N GLY A 59 -23.56 -18.32 -12.51
CA GLY A 59 -24.65 -17.79 -13.33
C GLY A 59 -24.43 -17.93 -14.84
N HIS A 60 -23.46 -18.72 -15.27
CA HIS A 60 -23.25 -19.02 -16.69
C HIS A 60 -24.16 -20.18 -17.13
N SER A 61 -25.00 -19.92 -18.12
CA SER A 61 -25.84 -20.95 -18.74
C SER A 61 -25.06 -21.66 -19.83
N VAL A 62 -24.61 -22.88 -19.53
CA VAL A 62 -23.86 -23.74 -20.44
C VAL A 62 -24.54 -25.10 -20.59
N ASP A 63 -24.35 -25.71 -21.76
CA ASP A 63 -24.74 -27.08 -22.10
C ASP A 63 -23.45 -27.79 -22.51
N PHE A 64 -22.92 -28.69 -21.68
CA PHE A 64 -21.80 -29.53 -22.06
C PHE A 64 -22.29 -30.55 -23.09
N VAL A 65 -21.52 -30.76 -24.15
CA VAL A 65 -21.95 -31.57 -25.30
C VAL A 65 -20.88 -32.53 -25.76
N GLY A 66 -21.29 -33.70 -26.22
CA GLY A 66 -20.42 -34.71 -26.81
C GLY A 66 -21.09 -36.08 -26.87
N SER A 67 -20.40 -37.07 -27.42
CA SER A 67 -20.94 -38.42 -27.59
C SER A 67 -20.86 -39.31 -26.35
N LEU A 68 -20.05 -38.92 -25.36
CA LEU A 68 -19.83 -39.68 -24.13
C LEU A 68 -20.56 -39.06 -22.94
N PRO A 69 -21.17 -39.87 -22.06
CA PRO A 69 -21.89 -39.37 -20.89
C PRO A 69 -20.92 -38.85 -19.82
N ALA A 70 -21.47 -38.09 -18.88
CA ALA A 70 -20.79 -37.65 -17.67
C ALA A 70 -20.32 -38.83 -16.79
N PRO A 71 -19.00 -38.97 -16.49
CA PRO A 71 -18.54 -39.94 -15.49
C PRO A 71 -19.02 -39.58 -14.08
N GLY A 72 -19.19 -40.57 -13.21
CA GLY A 72 -19.63 -40.35 -11.83
C GLY A 72 -18.56 -39.67 -10.97
N CYS A 73 -18.87 -38.48 -10.43
CA CYS A 73 -17.95 -37.64 -9.64
C CYS A 73 -18.51 -37.25 -8.26
N GLY A 74 -19.48 -38.01 -7.74
CA GLY A 74 -20.07 -37.80 -6.40
C GLY A 74 -21.23 -36.80 -6.35
N PHE A 75 -21.59 -36.17 -7.46
CA PHE A 75 -22.78 -35.31 -7.61
C PHE A 75 -23.28 -35.30 -9.06
N THR A 76 -24.52 -34.84 -9.27
CA THR A 76 -25.12 -34.68 -10.62
C THR A 76 -24.62 -33.40 -11.27
N TYR A 77 -24.18 -33.49 -12.52
CA TYR A 77 -23.74 -32.35 -13.32
C TYR A 77 -23.97 -32.63 -14.81
N ASP A 78 -23.92 -31.59 -15.61
CA ASP A 78 -23.86 -31.69 -17.06
C ASP A 78 -22.39 -31.90 -17.49
N GLY A 79 -22.09 -33.08 -18.01
CA GLY A 79 -20.73 -33.56 -18.24
C GLY A 79 -20.53 -34.29 -19.55
N ASP A 80 -21.45 -34.12 -20.49
CA ASP A 80 -21.32 -34.71 -21.82
C ASP A 80 -20.04 -34.20 -22.50
N ASN A 81 -19.38 -35.09 -23.22
CA ASN A 81 -18.03 -34.82 -23.67
C ASN A 81 -17.57 -35.68 -24.84
N GLU A 82 -16.43 -35.29 -25.39
CA GLU A 82 -15.72 -35.99 -26.46
C GLU A 82 -14.31 -36.39 -25.98
N GLY A 83 -14.22 -36.95 -24.77
CA GLY A 83 -12.98 -37.39 -24.13
C GLY A 83 -12.72 -38.90 -24.32
N HIS A 84 -11.88 -39.27 -25.27
CA HIS A 84 -11.66 -40.68 -25.64
C HIS A 84 -10.31 -41.20 -25.13
N GLY A 85 -10.34 -42.17 -24.21
CA GLY A 85 -9.12 -42.81 -23.71
C GLY A 85 -8.28 -43.42 -24.84
N GLY A 86 -6.97 -43.17 -24.82
CA GLY A 86 -6.04 -43.67 -25.84
C GLY A 86 -6.14 -42.99 -27.21
N ILE A 87 -7.00 -41.97 -27.40
CA ILE A 87 -7.11 -41.27 -28.68
C ILE A 87 -5.90 -40.35 -28.91
N LEU A 88 -5.46 -40.28 -30.16
CA LEU A 88 -4.41 -39.37 -30.62
C LEU A 88 -5.03 -38.25 -31.44
N ALA A 89 -4.53 -37.03 -31.33
CA ALA A 89 -4.90 -35.91 -32.20
C ALA A 89 -4.65 -36.25 -33.67
N THR A 90 -3.50 -36.87 -33.96
CA THR A 90 -3.18 -37.36 -35.31
C THR A 90 -4.11 -38.49 -35.76
N GLY A 91 -4.59 -39.32 -34.83
CA GLY A 91 -5.59 -40.36 -35.07
C GLY A 91 -6.98 -39.80 -35.41
N ILE A 92 -7.44 -38.76 -34.71
CA ILE A 92 -8.71 -38.07 -34.99
C ILE A 92 -8.72 -37.56 -36.44
N VAL A 93 -7.61 -36.96 -36.88
CA VAL A 93 -7.46 -36.44 -38.24
C VAL A 93 -7.36 -37.56 -39.27
N ARG A 94 -6.52 -38.57 -39.02
CA ARG A 94 -6.35 -39.73 -39.91
C ARG A 94 -7.68 -40.44 -40.18
N ASP A 95 -8.49 -40.62 -39.14
CA ASP A 95 -9.77 -41.34 -39.21
C ASP A 95 -10.96 -40.40 -39.50
N ASN A 96 -10.71 -39.11 -39.70
CA ASN A 96 -11.70 -38.07 -39.97
C ASN A 96 -12.92 -38.06 -39.01
N ARG A 97 -12.68 -38.20 -37.70
CA ARG A 97 -13.75 -38.39 -36.71
C ARG A 97 -14.48 -37.10 -36.32
N LEU A 98 -13.73 -35.99 -36.20
CA LEU A 98 -14.25 -34.74 -35.63
C LEU A 98 -15.48 -34.15 -36.35
N PRO A 99 -15.60 -34.16 -37.69
CA PRO A 99 -16.79 -33.64 -38.37
C PRO A 99 -18.10 -34.29 -37.91
N GLY A 100 -18.09 -35.60 -37.65
CA GLY A 100 -19.28 -36.31 -37.15
C GLY A 100 -19.68 -35.84 -35.75
N TRP A 101 -18.71 -35.69 -34.85
CA TRP A 101 -18.95 -35.17 -33.50
C TRP A 101 -19.43 -33.73 -33.50
N LEU A 102 -18.83 -32.86 -34.33
CA LEU A 102 -19.25 -31.47 -34.47
C LEU A 102 -20.69 -31.38 -35.01
N SER A 103 -21.05 -32.18 -36.00
CA SER A 103 -22.41 -32.19 -36.55
C SER A 103 -23.46 -32.64 -35.53
N ALA A 104 -23.13 -33.58 -34.65
CA ALA A 104 -24.04 -34.06 -33.61
C ALA A 104 -24.17 -33.07 -32.46
N ALA A 105 -23.04 -32.62 -31.93
CA ALA A 105 -22.97 -31.81 -30.71
C ALA A 105 -23.17 -30.31 -30.96
N ARG A 106 -22.87 -29.80 -32.15
CA ARG A 106 -22.98 -28.39 -32.56
C ARG A 106 -22.43 -27.40 -31.52
N PRO A 107 -21.13 -27.47 -31.15
CA PRO A 107 -20.57 -26.61 -30.11
C PRO A 107 -20.35 -25.16 -30.56
N ASP A 108 -20.49 -24.24 -29.60
CA ASP A 108 -20.08 -22.83 -29.69
C ASP A 108 -18.64 -22.64 -29.19
N VAL A 109 -18.27 -23.42 -28.16
CA VAL A 109 -16.95 -23.41 -27.53
C VAL A 109 -16.39 -24.83 -27.53
N VAL A 110 -15.12 -24.98 -27.92
CA VAL A 110 -14.38 -26.24 -27.79
C VAL A 110 -13.25 -26.07 -26.78
N LEU A 111 -13.30 -26.88 -25.72
CA LEU A 111 -12.24 -27.08 -24.74
C LEU A 111 -11.35 -28.22 -25.24
N MET A 112 -10.17 -27.91 -25.77
CA MET A 112 -9.28 -28.91 -26.37
C MET A 112 -8.10 -29.24 -25.44
N HIS A 113 -8.14 -30.43 -24.83
CA HIS A 113 -7.04 -31.01 -24.05
C HIS A 113 -6.56 -32.29 -24.73
N LEU A 114 -5.77 -32.14 -25.79
CA LEU A 114 -5.25 -33.22 -26.63
C LEU A 114 -3.72 -33.24 -26.65
N GLY A 115 -3.14 -34.32 -27.17
CA GLY A 115 -1.70 -34.44 -27.42
C GLY A 115 -0.94 -35.29 -26.40
N THR A 116 -1.55 -35.65 -25.27
CA THR A 116 -0.89 -36.49 -24.24
C THR A 116 -0.51 -37.84 -24.84
N ASN A 117 -1.46 -38.52 -25.49
CA ASN A 117 -1.22 -39.82 -26.11
C ASN A 117 -0.32 -39.74 -27.35
N ASP A 118 -0.35 -38.64 -28.10
CA ASP A 118 0.56 -38.42 -29.23
C ASP A 118 2.01 -38.31 -28.74
N VAL A 119 2.25 -37.51 -27.70
CA VAL A 119 3.55 -37.38 -27.04
C VAL A 119 4.03 -38.73 -26.49
N TRP A 120 3.14 -39.47 -25.84
CA TRP A 120 3.43 -40.81 -25.34
C TRP A 120 3.81 -41.77 -26.47
N SER A 121 3.13 -41.66 -27.60
CA SER A 121 3.38 -42.44 -28.81
C SER A 121 4.58 -41.95 -29.65
N ASN A 122 5.41 -41.05 -29.10
CA ASN A 122 6.59 -40.50 -29.78
C ASN A 122 6.26 -39.76 -31.09
N ILE A 123 5.11 -39.10 -31.15
CA ILE A 123 4.75 -38.25 -32.29
C ILE A 123 5.38 -36.87 -32.10
N PRO A 124 6.13 -36.36 -33.09
CA PRO A 124 6.74 -35.03 -33.03
C PRO A 124 5.71 -33.89 -32.86
N ALA A 125 6.06 -32.86 -32.08
CA ALA A 125 5.19 -31.72 -31.80
C ALA A 125 4.65 -31.01 -33.05
N ASN A 126 5.47 -30.86 -34.10
CA ASN A 126 5.04 -30.26 -35.36
C ASN A 126 3.94 -31.08 -36.07
N THR A 127 4.01 -32.40 -36.02
CA THR A 127 2.98 -33.30 -36.56
C THR A 127 1.67 -33.18 -35.77
N ILE A 128 1.77 -33.08 -34.44
CA ILE A 128 0.61 -32.87 -33.56
C ILE A 128 -0.07 -31.52 -33.90
N LEU A 129 0.71 -30.45 -34.05
CA LEU A 129 0.17 -29.13 -34.42
C LEU A 129 -0.39 -29.09 -35.85
N GLY A 130 0.13 -29.92 -36.76
CA GLY A 130 -0.49 -30.15 -38.07
C GLY A 130 -1.89 -30.76 -37.93
N ALA A 131 -2.07 -31.71 -37.01
CA ALA A 131 -3.39 -32.25 -36.68
C ALA A 131 -4.30 -31.20 -36.04
N TYR A 132 -3.80 -30.37 -35.13
CA TYR A 132 -4.57 -29.27 -34.52
C TYR A 132 -5.07 -28.28 -35.58
N THR A 133 -4.22 -27.94 -36.55
CA THR A 133 -4.57 -27.04 -37.66
C THR A 133 -5.70 -27.64 -38.51
N THR A 134 -5.63 -28.94 -38.79
CA THR A 134 -6.68 -29.64 -39.55
C THR A 134 -8.00 -29.67 -38.78
N MET A 135 -7.96 -30.01 -37.50
CA MET A 135 -9.14 -30.01 -36.63
C MET A 135 -9.75 -28.61 -36.49
N LEU A 136 -8.94 -27.56 -36.34
CA LEU A 136 -9.42 -26.17 -36.32
C LEU A 136 -10.14 -25.79 -37.63
N GLY A 137 -9.64 -26.26 -38.77
CA GLY A 137 -10.33 -26.11 -40.06
C GLY A 137 -11.70 -26.78 -40.07
N GLN A 138 -11.80 -28.01 -39.54
CA GLN A 138 -13.07 -28.74 -39.42
C GLN A 138 -14.04 -28.04 -38.44
N MET A 139 -13.54 -27.55 -37.32
CA MET A 139 -14.30 -26.76 -36.34
C MET A 139 -14.91 -25.51 -37.00
N ARG A 140 -14.10 -24.74 -37.73
CA ARG A 140 -14.54 -23.52 -38.43
C ARG A 140 -15.48 -23.81 -39.60
N ALA A 141 -15.32 -24.95 -40.27
CA ALA A 141 -16.26 -25.39 -41.29
C ALA A 141 -17.65 -25.73 -40.69
N SER A 142 -17.68 -26.27 -39.47
CA SER A 142 -18.93 -26.53 -38.75
C SER A 142 -19.55 -25.26 -38.17
N ASN A 143 -18.73 -24.38 -37.59
CA ASN A 143 -19.15 -23.11 -37.01
C ASN A 143 -18.04 -22.06 -37.22
N PRO A 144 -18.20 -21.11 -38.15
CA PRO A 144 -17.19 -20.09 -38.43
C PRO A 144 -16.85 -19.18 -37.25
N ALA A 145 -17.71 -19.12 -36.23
CA ALA A 145 -17.56 -18.32 -35.03
C ALA A 145 -17.12 -19.14 -33.79
N ILE A 146 -16.72 -20.39 -34.00
CA ILE A 146 -16.34 -21.27 -32.89
C ILE A 146 -15.16 -20.72 -32.10
N LYS A 147 -15.26 -20.80 -30.78
CA LYS A 147 -14.21 -20.33 -29.87
C LYS A 147 -13.42 -21.53 -29.39
N LEU A 148 -12.12 -21.54 -29.65
CA LEU A 148 -11.25 -22.63 -29.24
C LEU A 148 -10.49 -22.23 -27.97
N VAL A 149 -10.65 -23.00 -26.90
CA VAL A 149 -9.86 -22.87 -25.68
C VAL A 149 -8.95 -24.10 -25.62
N VAL A 150 -7.66 -23.93 -25.86
CA VAL A 150 -6.69 -25.03 -26.02
C VAL A 150 -5.74 -25.08 -24.83
N ALA A 151 -5.50 -26.28 -24.29
CA ALA A 151 -4.53 -26.48 -23.23
C ALA A 151 -3.10 -26.56 -23.78
N GLN A 152 -2.15 -25.88 -23.14
CA GLN A 152 -0.85 -26.52 -22.91
C GLN A 152 -1.12 -27.70 -21.98
N ILE A 153 -0.71 -28.91 -22.36
CA ILE A 153 -1.08 -30.11 -21.60
C ILE A 153 -0.33 -30.18 -20.27
N VAL A 154 -0.94 -30.83 -19.27
CA VAL A 154 -0.29 -31.13 -17.99
C VAL A 154 1.04 -31.86 -18.21
N PRO A 155 2.04 -31.70 -17.32
CA PRO A 155 3.24 -32.51 -17.37
C PRO A 155 2.87 -33.98 -17.16
N MET A 156 3.67 -34.88 -17.71
CA MET A 156 3.50 -36.32 -17.54
C MET A 156 4.84 -37.00 -17.24
N ASN A 157 4.81 -37.98 -16.37
CA ASN A 157 5.96 -38.80 -16.04
C ASN A 157 5.53 -40.27 -15.78
N PRO A 158 4.98 -40.96 -16.79
CA PRO A 158 4.59 -42.35 -16.63
C PRO A 158 5.84 -43.24 -16.50
N SER A 159 5.74 -44.29 -15.69
CA SER A 159 6.86 -45.20 -15.37
C SER A 159 7.49 -45.90 -16.58
N ASN A 160 6.75 -46.00 -17.70
CA ASN A 160 7.21 -46.65 -18.93
C ASN A 160 7.67 -45.67 -20.04
N CYS A 161 7.73 -44.36 -19.79
CA CYS A 161 8.19 -43.40 -20.79
C CYS A 161 8.97 -42.21 -20.18
N THR A 162 10.27 -42.40 -20.00
CA THR A 162 11.17 -41.36 -19.47
C THR A 162 11.33 -40.16 -20.41
N ALA A 163 11.17 -40.34 -21.73
CA ALA A 163 11.25 -39.26 -22.71
C ALA A 163 9.97 -38.39 -22.78
N CYS A 164 8.86 -38.84 -22.19
CA CYS A 164 7.57 -38.17 -22.31
C CYS A 164 7.57 -36.77 -21.67
N ALA A 165 8.25 -36.61 -20.53
CA ALA A 165 8.35 -35.31 -19.85
C ALA A 165 8.94 -34.23 -20.76
N GLN A 166 10.04 -34.51 -21.46
CA GLN A 166 10.66 -33.56 -22.38
C GLN A 166 9.78 -33.29 -23.61
N ARG A 167 9.13 -34.33 -24.16
CA ARG A 167 8.24 -34.17 -25.31
C ARG A 167 7.01 -33.30 -24.99
N VAL A 168 6.51 -33.35 -23.75
CA VAL A 168 5.47 -32.41 -23.28
C VAL A 168 6.00 -30.97 -23.32
N VAL A 169 7.22 -30.74 -22.81
CA VAL A 169 7.86 -29.41 -22.87
C VAL A 169 7.95 -28.91 -24.31
N ASP A 170 8.37 -29.77 -25.23
CA ASP A 170 8.52 -29.40 -26.65
C ASP A 170 7.17 -29.03 -27.29
N LEU A 171 6.10 -29.80 -27.02
CA LEU A 171 4.75 -29.49 -27.51
C LEU A 171 4.20 -28.21 -26.88
N ASN A 172 4.31 -28.07 -25.56
CA ASN A 172 3.80 -26.91 -24.82
C ASN A 172 4.50 -25.61 -25.20
N ALA A 173 5.79 -25.66 -25.55
CA ALA A 173 6.53 -24.50 -26.06
C ALA A 173 5.99 -24.02 -27.42
N ALA A 174 5.46 -24.92 -28.23
CA ALA A 174 5.00 -24.62 -29.59
C ALA A 174 3.52 -24.16 -29.66
N ILE A 175 2.67 -24.61 -28.74
CA ILE A 175 1.22 -24.30 -28.71
C ILE A 175 0.91 -22.79 -28.72
N PRO A 176 1.55 -21.92 -27.90
CA PRO A 176 1.27 -20.49 -27.91
C PRO A 176 1.56 -19.82 -29.25
N GLY A 177 2.65 -20.23 -29.92
CA GLY A 177 2.99 -19.73 -31.26
C GLY A 177 1.95 -20.14 -32.29
N TRP A 178 1.54 -21.42 -32.27
CA TRP A 178 0.49 -21.94 -33.14
C TRP A 178 -0.86 -21.23 -32.93
N ALA A 179 -1.28 -21.05 -31.67
CA ALA A 179 -2.54 -20.39 -31.35
C ALA A 179 -2.57 -18.95 -31.86
N ARG A 180 -1.51 -18.17 -31.62
CA ARG A 180 -1.40 -16.80 -32.14
C ARG A 180 -1.45 -16.73 -33.67
N ALA A 181 -0.77 -17.65 -34.35
CA ALA A 181 -0.74 -17.69 -35.81
C ALA A 181 -2.10 -18.04 -36.44
N ASN A 182 -2.97 -18.73 -35.71
CA ASN A 182 -4.24 -19.24 -36.24
C ASN A 182 -5.48 -18.54 -35.65
N SER A 183 -5.35 -17.72 -34.61
CA SER A 183 -6.45 -17.01 -33.96
C SER A 183 -7.02 -15.90 -34.85
N THR A 184 -8.33 -15.70 -34.81
CA THR A 184 -9.03 -14.63 -35.56
C THR A 184 -10.05 -13.94 -34.67
N ALA A 185 -10.51 -12.74 -35.06
CA ALA A 185 -11.55 -12.04 -34.29
C ALA A 185 -12.89 -12.81 -34.24
N ALA A 186 -13.26 -13.49 -35.33
CA ALA A 186 -14.50 -14.26 -35.41
C ALA A 186 -14.40 -15.62 -34.69
N SER A 187 -13.23 -16.25 -34.72
CA SER A 187 -12.95 -17.55 -34.09
C SER A 187 -11.64 -17.44 -33.30
N PRO A 188 -11.70 -16.86 -32.09
CA PRO A 188 -10.53 -16.66 -31.24
C PRO A 188 -10.03 -17.99 -30.68
N ILE A 189 -8.71 -18.08 -30.49
CA ILE A 189 -8.03 -19.18 -29.82
C ILE A 189 -7.41 -18.65 -28.52
N THR A 190 -7.85 -19.19 -27.39
CA THR A 190 -7.31 -18.90 -26.06
C THR A 190 -6.45 -20.07 -25.59
N VAL A 191 -5.22 -19.81 -25.18
CA VAL A 191 -4.33 -20.84 -24.61
C VAL A 191 -4.50 -20.85 -23.09
N VAL A 192 -4.67 -22.04 -22.53
CA VAL A 192 -4.73 -22.29 -21.09
C VAL A 192 -3.49 -23.06 -20.67
N ASP A 193 -2.72 -22.49 -19.74
CA ASP A 193 -1.54 -23.13 -19.19
C ASP A 193 -1.94 -24.17 -18.13
N GLN A 194 -2.08 -25.44 -18.51
CA GLN A 194 -2.28 -26.55 -17.56
C GLN A 194 -0.96 -27.12 -17.01
N TRP A 195 0.18 -26.55 -17.40
CA TRP A 195 1.51 -27.10 -17.12
C TRP A 195 2.18 -26.46 -15.90
N THR A 196 2.28 -25.13 -15.85
CA THR A 196 3.07 -24.43 -14.82
C THR A 196 2.55 -24.75 -13.42
N GLY A 197 3.40 -25.18 -12.49
CA GLY A 197 3.01 -25.49 -11.10
C GLY A 197 2.18 -26.78 -10.91
N PHE A 198 2.08 -27.60 -11.95
CA PHE A 198 1.51 -28.95 -11.87
C PHE A 198 2.63 -29.96 -11.60
N ASP A 199 2.49 -30.79 -10.58
CA ASP A 199 3.49 -31.77 -10.15
C ASP A 199 3.01 -33.19 -10.42
N THR A 200 3.73 -33.95 -11.23
CA THR A 200 3.29 -35.30 -11.61
C THR A 200 3.19 -36.27 -10.42
N ALA A 201 4.00 -36.10 -9.37
CA ALA A 201 3.95 -36.99 -8.22
C ALA A 201 2.82 -36.62 -7.25
N ALA A 202 2.60 -35.32 -7.04
CA ALA A 202 1.62 -34.83 -6.08
C ALA A 202 0.21 -34.69 -6.67
N ASP A 203 0.08 -34.40 -7.97
CA ASP A 203 -1.20 -34.04 -8.60
C ASP A 203 -1.78 -35.14 -9.50
N THR A 204 -1.06 -36.25 -9.70
CA THR A 204 -1.56 -37.38 -10.49
C THR A 204 -1.65 -38.67 -9.67
N THR A 205 -2.37 -39.66 -10.19
CA THR A 205 -2.44 -41.01 -9.59
C THR A 205 -1.39 -41.96 -10.16
N ASP A 206 -0.99 -41.77 -11.41
CA ASP A 206 -0.14 -42.71 -12.18
C ASP A 206 0.99 -42.03 -12.97
N GLY A 207 1.26 -40.76 -12.68
CA GLY A 207 2.18 -39.92 -13.43
C GLY A 207 1.54 -39.17 -14.59
N VAL A 208 0.24 -39.38 -14.87
CA VAL A 208 -0.46 -38.78 -16.03
C VAL A 208 -1.86 -38.27 -15.67
N HIS A 209 -2.68 -39.11 -15.03
CA HIS A 209 -4.09 -38.79 -14.75
C HIS A 209 -4.23 -38.00 -13.45
N PRO A 210 -4.93 -36.86 -13.46
CA PRO A 210 -5.06 -35.99 -12.30
C PRO A 210 -5.80 -36.70 -11.16
N ASN A 211 -5.27 -36.57 -9.93
CA ASN A 211 -5.92 -37.10 -8.74
C ASN A 211 -7.04 -36.18 -8.24
N SER A 212 -7.87 -36.69 -7.32
CA SER A 212 -9.02 -35.97 -6.76
C SER A 212 -8.67 -34.97 -5.66
N SER A 213 -7.44 -35.00 -5.15
CA SER A 213 -7.02 -34.20 -4.00
C SER A 213 -6.49 -32.83 -4.42
N THR A 214 -5.76 -32.75 -5.53
CA THR A 214 -5.12 -31.50 -5.99
C THR A 214 -5.18 -31.31 -7.50
N GLY A 215 -4.96 -32.36 -8.30
CA GLY A 215 -4.82 -32.24 -9.75
C GLY A 215 -6.10 -31.81 -10.46
N ILE A 216 -7.23 -32.40 -10.07
CA ILE A 216 -8.55 -32.06 -10.64
C ILE A 216 -8.92 -30.59 -10.41
N GLN A 217 -8.66 -30.05 -9.22
CA GLN A 217 -8.93 -28.66 -8.86
C GLN A 217 -8.01 -27.69 -9.64
N LYS A 218 -6.74 -28.03 -9.80
CA LYS A 218 -5.80 -27.24 -10.61
C LYS A 218 -6.26 -27.13 -12.07
N ILE A 219 -6.70 -28.24 -12.66
CA ILE A 219 -7.18 -28.23 -14.05
C ILE A 219 -8.43 -27.36 -14.20
N GLU A 220 -9.40 -27.53 -13.30
CA GLU A 220 -10.64 -26.76 -13.32
C GLU A 220 -10.40 -25.25 -13.18
N SER A 221 -9.63 -24.83 -12.17
CA SER A 221 -9.38 -23.42 -11.87
C SER A 221 -8.70 -22.68 -13.02
N ARG A 222 -7.96 -23.39 -13.89
CA ARG A 222 -7.33 -22.84 -15.09
C ARG A 222 -8.28 -22.79 -16.28
N TRP A 223 -9.19 -23.77 -16.39
CA TRP A 223 -10.21 -23.74 -17.43
C TRP A 223 -11.25 -22.65 -17.20
N TYR A 224 -11.71 -22.49 -15.96
CA TYR A 224 -12.82 -21.60 -15.63
C TYR A 224 -12.70 -20.18 -16.22
N PRO A 225 -11.65 -19.38 -15.93
CA PRO A 225 -11.58 -18.00 -16.43
C PRO A 225 -11.52 -17.95 -17.97
N ALA A 226 -10.88 -18.93 -18.61
CA ALA A 226 -10.78 -19.00 -20.06
C ALA A 226 -12.12 -19.37 -20.73
N VAL A 227 -12.91 -20.24 -20.09
CA VAL A 227 -14.27 -20.57 -20.54
C VAL A 227 -15.19 -19.37 -20.37
N VAL A 228 -15.19 -18.71 -19.23
CA VAL A 228 -16.00 -17.50 -19.00
C VAL A 228 -15.71 -16.43 -20.05
N ALA A 229 -14.43 -16.19 -20.35
CA ALA A 229 -14.02 -15.28 -21.42
C ALA A 229 -14.56 -15.74 -22.80
N ALA A 230 -14.51 -17.05 -23.10
CA ALA A 230 -15.07 -17.60 -24.32
C ALA A 230 -16.59 -17.48 -24.37
N LEU A 231 -17.33 -17.58 -23.26
CA LEU A 231 -18.79 -17.46 -23.27
C LEU A 231 -19.26 -16.06 -23.68
N GLY A 232 -18.43 -15.03 -23.55
CA GLY A 232 -18.79 -13.67 -23.96
C GLY A 232 -19.87 -13.03 -23.09
N SER A 233 -20.28 -13.69 -22.00
CA SER A 233 -21.02 -13.05 -20.92
C SER A 233 -20.11 -12.00 -20.31
N GLN A 234 -20.44 -10.72 -20.49
CA GLN A 234 -19.84 -9.70 -19.66
C GLN A 234 -20.25 -10.03 -18.21
N PRO A 235 -19.29 -10.23 -17.32
CA PRO A 235 -19.60 -10.41 -15.91
C PRO A 235 -20.42 -9.20 -15.42
N PRO A 236 -21.32 -9.36 -14.43
CA PRO A 236 -22.09 -8.25 -13.90
C PRO A 236 -21.12 -7.11 -13.56
N ALA A 237 -21.45 -5.89 -13.98
CA ALA A 237 -20.65 -4.73 -13.61
C ALA A 237 -20.54 -4.68 -12.08
N ALA A 238 -19.33 -4.41 -11.57
CA ALA A 238 -19.12 -4.23 -10.15
C ALA A 238 -20.07 -3.14 -9.61
N VAL A 239 -20.73 -3.43 -8.49
CA VAL A 239 -21.65 -2.52 -7.80
C VAL A 239 -21.03 -2.03 -6.49
N GLY A 240 -21.54 -0.93 -5.95
CA GLY A 240 -21.07 -0.39 -4.68
C GLY A 240 -19.62 0.11 -4.76
N LEU A 241 -18.86 -0.16 -3.70
CA LEU A 241 -17.42 0.03 -3.70
C LEU A 241 -16.79 -0.86 -4.78
N ARG A 242 -15.95 -0.25 -5.63
CA ARG A 242 -15.33 -0.97 -6.72
C ARG A 242 -13.92 -0.52 -7.07
N VAL A 243 -13.20 -1.37 -7.79
CA VAL A 243 -11.92 -1.02 -8.41
C VAL A 243 -12.14 -0.19 -9.69
N ASP A 244 -11.34 0.86 -9.86
CA ASP A 244 -11.18 1.60 -11.11
C ASP A 244 -9.67 1.85 -11.36
N GLY A 245 -9.08 1.02 -12.23
CA GLY A 245 -7.64 0.97 -12.43
C GLY A 245 -6.90 0.64 -11.13
N THR A 246 -6.06 1.57 -10.65
CA THR A 246 -5.29 1.42 -9.41
C THR A 246 -6.02 1.94 -8.17
N ARG A 247 -7.29 2.34 -8.29
CA ARG A 247 -8.03 3.03 -7.21
C ARG A 247 -9.24 2.22 -6.76
N VAL A 248 -9.62 2.41 -5.50
CA VAL A 248 -10.96 2.09 -5.03
C VAL A 248 -11.83 3.33 -5.22
N VAL A 249 -13.04 3.15 -5.72
CA VAL A 249 -14.05 4.19 -5.91
C VAL A 249 -15.38 3.76 -5.29
N GLU A 250 -16.20 4.73 -4.90
CA GLU A 250 -17.59 4.52 -4.49
C GLU A 250 -18.50 4.27 -5.71
N ALA A 251 -19.78 3.96 -5.45
CA ALA A 251 -20.74 3.67 -6.52
C ALA A 251 -20.92 4.84 -7.51
N ASP A 252 -20.76 6.07 -7.05
CA ASP A 252 -20.80 7.29 -7.87
C ASP A 252 -19.50 7.54 -8.68
N GLY A 253 -18.48 6.70 -8.49
CA GLY A 253 -17.17 6.84 -9.13
C GLY A 253 -16.17 7.73 -8.39
N THR A 254 -16.54 8.30 -7.24
CA THR A 254 -15.64 9.10 -6.41
C THR A 254 -14.52 8.22 -5.85
N PRO A 255 -13.24 8.61 -5.99
CA PRO A 255 -12.13 7.89 -5.36
C PRO A 255 -12.28 7.83 -3.84
N PHE A 256 -12.22 6.63 -3.28
CA PHE A 256 -12.27 6.39 -1.85
C PHE A 256 -10.91 5.89 -1.36
N VAL A 257 -10.25 6.70 -0.54
CA VAL A 257 -8.93 6.39 0.03
C VAL A 257 -9.09 6.05 1.50
N MET A 258 -8.89 4.78 1.84
CA MET A 258 -9.04 4.30 3.22
C MET A 258 -8.04 4.97 4.16
N ARG A 259 -8.56 5.50 5.27
CA ARG A 259 -7.81 6.09 6.39
C ARG A 259 -8.49 5.62 7.66
N GLY A 260 -7.95 4.54 8.24
CA GLY A 260 -8.70 3.79 9.23
C GLY A 260 -7.87 3.01 10.22
N VAL A 261 -8.56 2.25 11.06
CA VAL A 261 -7.98 1.51 12.20
C VAL A 261 -8.50 0.07 12.17
N ASN A 262 -7.65 -0.88 12.54
CA ASN A 262 -8.04 -2.26 12.80
C ASN A 262 -8.67 -2.40 14.20
N HIS A 263 -9.78 -3.13 14.33
CA HIS A 263 -10.47 -3.38 15.59
C HIS A 263 -10.72 -4.89 15.80
N ALA A 264 -10.14 -5.40 16.88
CA ALA A 264 -10.13 -6.81 17.29
C ALA A 264 -11.49 -7.34 17.83
N HIS A 265 -12.57 -7.20 17.04
CA HIS A 265 -13.94 -7.48 17.48
C HIS A 265 -14.16 -8.90 17.99
N VAL A 266 -13.67 -9.93 17.27
CA VAL A 266 -13.88 -11.32 17.66
C VAL A 266 -13.36 -11.63 19.08
N TRP A 267 -12.29 -10.96 19.53
CA TRP A 267 -11.72 -11.12 20.87
C TRP A 267 -12.35 -10.18 21.90
N TYR A 268 -12.95 -9.07 21.46
CA TYR A 268 -13.47 -8.00 22.32
C TYR A 268 -14.89 -7.56 21.91
N GLN A 269 -15.80 -8.51 21.74
CA GLN A 269 -17.16 -8.29 21.20
C GLN A 269 -17.99 -7.24 21.97
N SER A 270 -17.69 -7.02 23.26
CA SER A 270 -18.36 -6.00 24.07
C SER A 270 -17.83 -4.57 23.86
N GLN A 271 -16.70 -4.39 23.18
CA GLN A 271 -16.05 -3.09 22.97
C GLN A 271 -16.63 -2.33 21.77
N THR A 272 -17.96 -2.38 21.60
CA THR A 272 -18.67 -1.78 20.45
C THR A 272 -18.61 -0.25 20.43
N ARG A 273 -18.26 0.39 21.55
CA ARG A 273 -17.99 1.83 21.60
C ARG A 273 -16.77 2.22 20.74
N ALA A 274 -15.83 1.29 20.53
CA ALA A 274 -14.64 1.51 19.73
C ALA A 274 -14.95 2.06 18.33
N PHE A 275 -16.06 1.68 17.69
CA PHE A 275 -16.47 2.21 16.38
C PHE A 275 -16.69 3.74 16.41
N ALA A 276 -17.42 4.22 17.43
CA ALA A 276 -17.66 5.66 17.62
C ALA A 276 -16.39 6.39 18.03
N ASP A 277 -15.58 5.76 18.88
CA ASP A 277 -14.33 6.34 19.35
C ASP A 277 -13.31 6.45 18.20
N ILE A 278 -13.12 5.41 17.37
CA ILE A 278 -12.31 5.43 16.14
C ILE A 278 -12.82 6.54 15.19
N LYS A 279 -14.13 6.65 14.99
CA LYS A 279 -14.71 7.72 14.17
C LYS A 279 -14.41 9.12 14.72
N SER A 280 -14.34 9.30 16.03
CA SER A 280 -14.03 10.61 16.65
C SER A 280 -12.62 11.13 16.30
N PHE A 281 -11.73 10.25 15.82
CA PHE A 281 -10.42 10.60 15.25
C PHE A 281 -10.46 10.90 13.75
N GLY A 282 -11.65 10.94 13.14
CA GLY A 282 -11.83 11.25 11.73
C GLY A 282 -11.67 10.06 10.80
N ALA A 283 -11.48 8.84 11.32
CA ALA A 283 -11.39 7.64 10.48
C ALA A 283 -12.59 7.53 9.53
N ASN A 284 -12.33 7.12 8.29
CA ASN A 284 -13.38 6.84 7.30
C ASN A 284 -13.64 5.34 7.12
N THR A 285 -12.75 4.51 7.66
CA THR A 285 -12.78 3.05 7.51
C THR A 285 -12.42 2.40 8.84
N VAL A 286 -13.05 1.27 9.15
CA VAL A 286 -12.62 0.36 10.21
C VAL A 286 -12.48 -1.04 9.63
N ARG A 287 -11.36 -1.71 9.91
CA ARG A 287 -11.18 -3.13 9.59
C ARG A 287 -11.49 -3.96 10.83
N VAL A 288 -12.48 -4.85 10.70
CA VAL A 288 -13.10 -5.53 11.83
C VAL A 288 -12.75 -7.01 11.79
N VAL A 289 -12.02 -7.44 12.81
CA VAL A 289 -11.53 -8.82 12.98
C VAL A 289 -12.70 -9.74 13.34
N LEU A 290 -13.01 -10.71 12.48
CA LEU A 290 -14.05 -11.73 12.69
C LEU A 290 -13.44 -13.13 12.84
N GLY A 291 -14.23 -14.04 13.40
CA GLY A 291 -13.88 -15.47 13.49
C GLY A 291 -14.66 -16.31 12.50
N SER A 292 -14.03 -17.29 11.84
CA SER A 292 -14.72 -18.27 10.99
C SER A 292 -15.00 -19.62 11.69
N GLY A 293 -14.47 -19.84 12.89
CA GLY A 293 -14.76 -21.01 13.72
C GLY A 293 -13.64 -22.05 13.80
N GLN A 294 -12.49 -21.84 13.16
CA GLN A 294 -11.38 -22.80 13.15
C GLN A 294 -10.41 -22.57 14.32
N ARG A 295 -10.16 -21.31 14.67
CA ARG A 295 -9.31 -20.85 15.78
C ARG A 295 -10.14 -20.10 16.80
N TRP A 296 -11.00 -19.20 16.35
CA TRP A 296 -11.90 -18.40 17.20
C TRP A 296 -13.34 -18.61 16.78
N GLY A 297 -14.28 -18.45 17.74
CA GLY A 297 -15.69 -18.77 17.51
C GLY A 297 -16.24 -18.08 16.27
N PRO A 298 -17.08 -18.76 15.46
CA PRO A 298 -17.59 -18.18 14.23
C PRO A 298 -18.46 -16.97 14.58
N THR A 299 -18.18 -15.82 13.97
CA THR A 299 -19.01 -14.63 14.14
C THR A 299 -20.31 -14.83 13.34
N PRO A 300 -21.47 -15.04 13.97
CA PRO A 300 -22.69 -15.42 13.27
C PRO A 300 -23.24 -14.26 12.42
N ALA A 301 -24.09 -14.57 11.44
CA ALA A 301 -24.69 -13.57 10.54
C ALA A 301 -25.40 -12.41 11.29
N SER A 302 -26.04 -12.70 12.42
CA SER A 302 -26.66 -11.67 13.26
C SER A 302 -25.65 -10.68 13.84
N GLU A 303 -24.49 -11.16 14.24
CA GLU A 303 -23.42 -10.32 14.78
C GLU A 303 -22.72 -9.54 13.66
N VAL A 304 -22.54 -10.15 12.49
CA VAL A 304 -22.07 -9.44 11.28
C VAL A 304 -23.01 -8.28 10.94
N SER A 305 -24.33 -8.48 10.96
CA SER A 305 -25.31 -7.40 10.75
C SER A 305 -25.21 -6.30 11.82
N SER A 306 -24.97 -6.65 13.09
CA SER A 306 -24.75 -5.68 14.17
C SER A 306 -23.49 -4.84 13.93
N VAL A 307 -22.38 -5.48 13.57
CA VAL A 307 -21.11 -4.79 13.23
C VAL A 307 -21.29 -3.84 12.04
N ILE A 308 -21.94 -4.28 10.96
CA ILE A 308 -22.22 -3.43 9.79
C ILE A 308 -23.09 -2.23 10.22
N SER A 309 -24.05 -2.44 11.10
CA SER A 309 -24.90 -1.36 11.62
C SER A 309 -24.09 -0.35 12.44
N LEU A 310 -23.14 -0.80 13.27
CA LEU A 310 -22.22 0.07 14.01
C LEU A 310 -21.30 0.87 13.07
N CYS A 311 -20.75 0.22 12.03
CA CYS A 311 -19.99 0.91 10.98
C CYS A 311 -20.82 2.02 10.33
N LYS A 312 -22.05 1.72 9.88
CA LYS A 312 -22.94 2.68 9.20
C LYS A 312 -23.40 3.81 10.12
N GLN A 313 -23.76 3.50 11.36
CA GLN A 313 -24.15 4.49 12.37
C GLN A 313 -23.04 5.52 12.58
N ASN A 314 -21.79 5.07 12.56
CA ASN A 314 -20.61 5.92 12.74
C ASN A 314 -20.03 6.42 11.40
N LYS A 315 -20.73 6.20 10.27
CA LYS A 315 -20.29 6.64 8.94
C LYS A 315 -18.86 6.18 8.60
N LEU A 316 -18.62 4.89 8.84
CA LEU A 316 -17.39 4.18 8.50
C LEU A 316 -17.68 3.18 7.39
N ILE A 317 -16.78 3.07 6.42
CA ILE A 317 -16.70 1.89 5.56
C ILE A 317 -16.18 0.73 6.40
N CYS A 318 -16.81 -0.43 6.27
CA CYS A 318 -16.55 -1.61 7.09
C CYS A 318 -15.74 -2.61 6.26
N VAL A 319 -14.45 -2.77 6.56
CA VAL A 319 -13.65 -3.88 5.99
C VAL A 319 -13.80 -5.05 6.94
N LEU A 320 -14.57 -6.08 6.56
CA LEU A 320 -14.75 -7.27 7.37
C LEU A 320 -13.71 -8.31 6.96
N GLU A 321 -13.03 -8.92 7.92
CA GLU A 321 -11.96 -9.89 7.64
C GLU A 321 -12.12 -11.15 8.52
N VAL A 322 -11.78 -12.32 7.98
CA VAL A 322 -11.71 -13.58 8.74
C VAL A 322 -10.28 -13.80 9.24
N HIS A 323 -10.10 -13.80 10.56
CA HIS A 323 -8.75 -13.84 11.12
C HIS A 323 -8.19 -15.25 11.28
N ASP A 324 -9.03 -16.28 11.22
CA ASP A 324 -8.60 -17.66 11.46
C ASP A 324 -7.58 -18.16 10.42
N THR A 325 -7.45 -17.52 9.25
CA THR A 325 -6.50 -17.89 8.19
C THR A 325 -5.05 -17.51 8.47
N THR A 326 -4.81 -16.62 9.45
CA THR A 326 -3.50 -16.03 9.75
C THR A 326 -2.42 -17.10 9.90
N GLY A 327 -1.46 -17.12 8.96
CA GLY A 327 -0.28 -17.97 8.98
C GLY A 327 -0.45 -19.39 8.43
N TYR A 328 -1.49 -19.69 7.65
CA TYR A 328 -1.71 -21.05 7.11
C TYR A 328 -0.47 -21.64 6.41
N GLY A 329 -0.22 -22.94 6.64
CA GLY A 329 1.01 -23.62 6.22
C GLY A 329 2.18 -23.52 7.21
N GLU A 330 2.04 -22.70 8.25
CA GLU A 330 3.01 -22.56 9.35
C GLU A 330 2.32 -22.57 10.71
N GLN A 331 1.31 -21.71 10.90
CA GLN A 331 0.54 -21.60 12.13
C GLN A 331 -0.42 -22.79 12.29
N SER A 332 -0.24 -23.55 13.36
CA SER A 332 -1.13 -24.66 13.69
C SER A 332 -2.56 -24.17 13.91
N GLY A 333 -3.52 -24.86 13.29
CA GLY A 333 -4.95 -24.55 13.37
C GLY A 333 -5.41 -23.42 12.45
N ALA A 334 -4.52 -22.79 11.67
CA ALA A 334 -4.92 -21.78 10.69
C ALA A 334 -5.85 -22.35 9.63
N ALA A 335 -6.92 -21.62 9.34
CA ALA A 335 -7.90 -21.96 8.32
C ALA A 335 -7.31 -21.77 6.91
N THR A 336 -7.82 -22.53 5.97
CA THR A 336 -7.61 -22.27 4.54
C THR A 336 -8.52 -21.14 4.07
N LEU A 337 -8.17 -20.48 2.96
CA LEU A 337 -9.08 -19.56 2.26
C LEU A 337 -10.38 -20.23 1.81
N ASP A 338 -10.37 -21.55 1.56
CA ASP A 338 -11.58 -22.32 1.24
C ASP A 338 -12.55 -22.40 2.45
N GLN A 339 -12.02 -22.58 3.65
CA GLN A 339 -12.80 -22.54 4.87
C GLN A 339 -13.33 -21.13 5.17
N ALA A 340 -12.50 -20.09 4.97
CA ALA A 340 -12.94 -18.70 5.08
C ALA A 340 -14.05 -18.36 4.06
N ALA A 341 -13.92 -18.82 2.81
CA ALA A 341 -14.95 -18.66 1.80
C ALA A 341 -16.26 -19.35 2.19
N THR A 342 -16.19 -20.54 2.80
CA THR A 342 -17.36 -21.24 3.35
C THR A 342 -18.06 -20.41 4.43
N TYR A 343 -17.28 -19.77 5.32
CA TYR A 343 -17.82 -18.86 6.32
C TYR A 343 -18.53 -17.66 5.68
N TRP A 344 -17.88 -16.96 4.74
CA TRP A 344 -18.48 -15.81 4.06
C TRP A 344 -19.81 -16.16 3.38
N ILE A 345 -19.88 -17.32 2.73
CA ILE A 345 -21.10 -17.82 2.09
C ILE A 345 -22.19 -18.09 3.13
N SER A 346 -21.82 -18.63 4.30
CA SER A 346 -22.77 -18.91 5.39
C SER A 346 -23.40 -17.64 5.98
N VAL A 347 -22.68 -16.52 5.94
CA VAL A 347 -23.17 -15.21 6.42
C VAL A 347 -23.62 -14.29 5.28
N ALA A 348 -23.72 -14.78 4.05
CA ALA A 348 -24.02 -13.97 2.86
C ALA A 348 -25.32 -13.18 2.98
N SER A 349 -26.30 -13.64 3.76
CA SER A 349 -27.55 -12.91 4.03
C SER A 349 -27.34 -11.60 4.78
N ALA A 350 -26.30 -11.47 5.59
CA ALA A 350 -25.95 -10.22 6.26
C ALA A 350 -25.16 -9.26 5.35
N LEU A 351 -24.54 -9.78 4.29
CA LEU A 351 -23.64 -9.04 3.41
C LEU A 351 -24.34 -8.49 2.17
N LYS A 352 -25.18 -9.28 1.51
CA LYS A 352 -25.87 -8.88 0.27
C LYS A 352 -26.66 -7.59 0.48
N GLY A 353 -26.52 -6.63 -0.44
CA GLY A 353 -27.13 -5.30 -0.33
C GLY A 353 -26.34 -4.31 0.54
N GLN A 354 -25.12 -4.66 0.96
CA GLN A 354 -24.21 -3.77 1.69
C GLN A 354 -22.96 -3.40 0.88
N GLU A 355 -22.98 -3.56 -0.44
CA GLU A 355 -21.83 -3.38 -1.33
C GLU A 355 -21.29 -1.94 -1.33
N ASP A 356 -22.12 -0.95 -1.02
CA ASP A 356 -21.71 0.47 -0.84
C ASP A 356 -20.95 0.72 0.47
N TYR A 357 -21.11 -0.17 1.46
CA TYR A 357 -20.67 0.07 2.85
C TYR A 357 -19.60 -0.90 3.33
N VAL A 358 -19.51 -2.07 2.69
CA VAL A 358 -18.73 -3.22 3.16
C VAL A 358 -17.74 -3.69 2.10
N VAL A 359 -16.51 -3.88 2.54
CA VAL A 359 -15.46 -4.61 1.81
C VAL A 359 -15.29 -5.95 2.48
N ILE A 360 -15.20 -7.03 1.70
CA ILE A 360 -14.93 -8.38 2.21
C ILE A 360 -13.45 -8.68 2.02
N ASN A 361 -12.68 -8.68 3.11
CA ASN A 361 -11.31 -9.16 3.10
C ASN A 361 -11.31 -10.68 3.32
N LEU A 362 -10.88 -11.44 2.31
CA LEU A 362 -11.13 -12.88 2.18
C LEU A 362 -10.67 -13.67 3.41
N GLY A 363 -9.52 -13.32 3.96
CA GLY A 363 -8.98 -13.84 5.21
C GLY A 363 -7.67 -13.13 5.52
N ASN A 364 -7.43 -12.84 6.80
CA ASN A 364 -6.20 -12.21 7.26
C ASN A 364 -4.99 -13.07 6.96
N GLU A 365 -3.95 -12.46 6.38
CA GLU A 365 -2.61 -13.05 6.25
C GLU A 365 -2.63 -14.56 5.92
N PRO A 366 -3.28 -14.97 4.82
CA PRO A 366 -3.84 -16.31 4.71
C PRO A 366 -2.81 -17.40 4.44
N PHE A 367 -1.51 -17.08 4.52
CA PHE A 367 -0.38 -17.99 4.35
C PHE A 367 0.80 -17.51 5.18
N GLY A 368 1.48 -18.44 5.87
CA GLY A 368 2.72 -18.18 6.62
C GLY A 368 3.97 -18.19 5.73
N ASN A 369 5.13 -18.48 6.33
CA ASN A 369 6.45 -18.45 5.70
C ASN A 369 6.82 -19.68 4.88
N ASN A 370 5.97 -20.72 4.89
CA ASN A 370 6.22 -21.94 4.14
C ASN A 370 6.13 -21.66 2.64
N ALA A 371 7.28 -21.53 1.97
CA ALA A 371 7.36 -21.14 0.56
C ALA A 371 6.57 -22.07 -0.38
N GLN A 372 6.54 -23.38 -0.11
CA GLN A 372 5.80 -24.34 -0.93
C GLN A 372 4.30 -24.14 -0.80
N VAL A 373 3.80 -23.88 0.41
CA VAL A 373 2.38 -23.62 0.64
C VAL A 373 2.02 -22.23 0.09
N SER A 374 2.82 -21.21 0.39
CA SER A 374 2.61 -19.82 -0.05
C SER A 374 2.67 -19.66 -1.57
N ALA A 375 3.42 -20.50 -2.29
CA ALA A 375 3.39 -20.53 -3.75
C ALA A 375 2.00 -20.84 -4.34
N THR A 376 1.08 -21.41 -3.56
CA THR A 376 -0.31 -21.67 -3.96
C THR A 376 -1.25 -20.48 -3.77
N TRP A 377 -0.79 -19.39 -3.16
CA TRP A 377 -1.58 -18.21 -2.81
C TRP A 377 -2.49 -17.73 -3.94
N ALA A 378 -1.94 -17.52 -5.14
CA ALA A 378 -2.72 -16.99 -6.27
C ALA A 378 -3.89 -17.92 -6.64
N SER A 379 -3.67 -19.23 -6.64
CA SER A 379 -4.71 -20.22 -6.95
C SER A 379 -5.78 -20.30 -5.87
N ALA A 380 -5.38 -20.35 -4.59
CA ALA A 380 -6.32 -20.43 -3.48
C ALA A 380 -7.17 -19.16 -3.35
N THR A 381 -6.55 -17.99 -3.51
CA THR A 381 -7.22 -16.69 -3.52
C THR A 381 -8.22 -16.60 -4.68
N SER A 382 -7.81 -16.99 -5.89
CA SER A 382 -8.70 -17.02 -7.05
C SER A 382 -9.90 -17.94 -6.83
N SER A 383 -9.68 -19.14 -6.29
CA SER A 383 -10.77 -20.08 -5.96
C SER A 383 -11.74 -19.52 -4.91
N ALA A 384 -11.23 -18.83 -3.87
CA ALA A 384 -12.07 -18.19 -2.87
C ALA A 384 -12.94 -17.07 -3.48
N ILE A 385 -12.33 -16.19 -4.29
CA ILE A 385 -13.05 -15.13 -5.03
C ILE A 385 -14.17 -15.74 -5.87
N SER A 386 -13.83 -16.73 -6.69
CA SER A 386 -14.75 -17.48 -7.53
C SER A 386 -15.96 -18.02 -6.77
N ARG A 387 -15.73 -18.63 -5.59
CA ARG A 387 -16.81 -19.13 -4.72
C ARG A 387 -17.69 -18.02 -4.16
N LEU A 388 -17.10 -16.90 -3.72
CA LEU A 388 -17.87 -15.75 -3.22
C LEU A 388 -18.73 -15.13 -4.33
N ARG A 389 -18.16 -14.98 -5.54
CA ARG A 389 -18.90 -14.51 -6.72
C ARG A 389 -20.03 -15.47 -7.08
N GLY A 390 -19.80 -16.78 -7.05
CA GLY A 390 -20.82 -17.81 -7.27
C GLY A 390 -21.93 -17.81 -6.21
N ALA A 391 -21.62 -17.41 -4.98
CA ALA A 391 -22.64 -17.20 -3.95
C ALA A 391 -23.41 -15.87 -4.12
N GLY A 392 -23.07 -15.07 -5.13
CA GLY A 392 -23.70 -13.79 -5.45
C GLY A 392 -23.23 -12.63 -4.57
N LEU A 393 -22.03 -12.70 -3.98
CA LEU A 393 -21.42 -11.58 -3.27
C LEU A 393 -20.70 -10.67 -4.29
N GLN A 394 -21.18 -9.44 -4.43
CA GLN A 394 -20.72 -8.47 -5.44
C GLN A 394 -19.83 -7.36 -4.85
N HIS A 395 -19.55 -7.43 -3.55
CA HIS A 395 -18.72 -6.48 -2.82
C HIS A 395 -17.33 -6.31 -3.47
N LEU A 396 -16.69 -5.16 -3.21
CA LEU A 396 -15.24 -5.10 -3.32
C LEU A 396 -14.64 -6.18 -2.44
N LEU A 397 -13.82 -7.05 -3.04
CA LEU A 397 -13.05 -8.04 -2.30
C LEU A 397 -11.66 -7.49 -2.01
N MET A 398 -11.10 -7.84 -0.86
CA MET A 398 -9.73 -7.52 -0.47
C MET A 398 -8.94 -8.81 -0.24
N ALA A 399 -7.79 -8.93 -0.90
CA ALA A 399 -6.92 -10.10 -0.80
C ALA A 399 -5.59 -9.72 -0.14
N ASP A 400 -5.33 -10.29 1.03
CA ASP A 400 -4.07 -10.10 1.76
C ASP A 400 -2.96 -10.94 1.14
N ALA A 401 -1.74 -10.42 1.25
CA ALA A 401 -0.55 -11.10 0.78
C ALA A 401 -0.23 -12.37 1.60
N PRO A 402 0.53 -13.33 1.04
CA PRO A 402 1.09 -14.42 1.83
C PRO A 402 2.27 -13.93 2.69
N MET A 403 2.92 -14.85 3.40
CA MET A 403 4.04 -14.56 4.29
C MET A 403 3.66 -13.61 5.41
N TRP A 404 2.58 -13.94 6.12
CA TRP A 404 2.02 -13.11 7.19
C TRP A 404 1.67 -11.70 6.68
N GLY A 405 1.14 -11.61 5.45
CA GLY A 405 0.80 -10.33 4.81
C GLY A 405 1.98 -9.47 4.36
N GLN A 406 3.22 -9.80 4.73
CA GLN A 406 4.40 -8.98 4.44
C GLN A 406 5.04 -9.25 3.08
N ASP A 407 4.62 -10.32 2.39
CA ASP A 407 5.04 -10.65 1.03
C ASP A 407 6.56 -10.56 0.76
N TRP A 408 7.41 -10.93 1.73
CA TRP A 408 8.86 -10.82 1.56
C TRP A 408 9.39 -11.64 0.37
N GLY A 409 8.63 -12.66 -0.05
CA GLY A 409 8.88 -13.47 -1.24
C GLY A 409 8.33 -12.90 -2.55
N ASN A 410 7.65 -11.75 -2.53
CA ASN A 410 6.99 -11.09 -3.68
C ASN A 410 5.95 -11.97 -4.42
N ILE A 411 5.33 -12.91 -3.72
CA ILE A 411 4.36 -13.84 -4.32
C ILE A 411 3.07 -13.11 -4.70
N MET A 412 2.56 -12.24 -3.82
CA MET A 412 1.42 -11.39 -4.18
C MET A 412 1.83 -10.37 -5.23
N ARG A 413 2.96 -9.69 -5.05
CA ARG A 413 3.46 -8.69 -6.02
C ARG A 413 3.50 -9.23 -7.45
N ASP A 414 4.00 -10.46 -7.63
CA ASP A 414 4.17 -11.07 -8.94
C ASP A 414 2.89 -11.82 -9.40
N GLY A 415 2.06 -12.29 -8.47
CA GLY A 415 0.85 -13.09 -8.73
C GLY A 415 -0.47 -12.30 -8.83
N ALA A 416 -0.55 -11.08 -8.30
CA ALA A 416 -1.79 -10.32 -8.14
C ALA A 416 -2.55 -10.06 -9.44
N ALA A 417 -1.84 -9.82 -10.56
CA ALA A 417 -2.49 -9.65 -11.86
C ALA A 417 -3.32 -10.89 -12.27
N SER A 418 -2.83 -12.09 -11.94
CA SER A 418 -3.55 -13.34 -12.24
C SER A 418 -4.83 -13.47 -11.40
N VAL A 419 -4.77 -13.11 -10.12
CA VAL A 419 -5.91 -13.09 -9.20
C VAL A 419 -6.97 -12.09 -9.64
N LEU A 420 -6.57 -10.86 -10.00
CA LEU A 420 -7.53 -9.85 -10.49
C LEU A 420 -8.20 -10.27 -11.80
N ASN A 421 -7.47 -10.96 -12.67
CA ASN A 421 -8.02 -11.51 -13.91
C ASN A 421 -8.97 -12.70 -13.66
N ALA A 422 -8.80 -13.42 -12.55
CA ALA A 422 -9.67 -14.52 -12.15
C ALA A 422 -10.98 -14.03 -11.51
N ASP A 423 -11.00 -12.83 -10.92
CA ASP A 423 -12.24 -12.20 -10.49
C ASP A 423 -13.09 -11.81 -11.72
N PRO A 424 -14.24 -12.46 -11.97
CA PRO A 424 -15.08 -12.09 -13.10
C PRO A 424 -15.46 -10.61 -13.04
N GLN A 425 -15.69 -10.02 -11.87
CA GLN A 425 -16.04 -8.60 -11.77
C GLN A 425 -14.83 -7.66 -11.85
N ARG A 426 -13.60 -8.20 -11.88
CA ARG A 426 -12.34 -7.44 -11.70
C ARG A 426 -12.42 -6.45 -10.53
N ASN A 427 -13.11 -6.84 -9.46
CA ASN A 427 -13.43 -5.99 -8.32
C ASN A 427 -12.75 -6.51 -7.04
N THR A 428 -11.42 -6.63 -7.13
CA THR A 428 -10.55 -7.09 -6.04
C THR A 428 -9.41 -6.09 -5.83
N VAL A 429 -9.25 -5.62 -4.59
CA VAL A 429 -8.11 -4.82 -4.13
C VAL A 429 -7.11 -5.69 -3.37
N PHE A 430 -5.82 -5.42 -3.52
CA PHE A 430 -4.78 -6.15 -2.80
C PHE A 430 -4.38 -5.43 -1.51
N SER A 431 -4.03 -6.19 -0.49
CA SER A 431 -3.68 -5.68 0.82
C SER A 431 -2.29 -6.18 1.22
N ILE A 432 -1.39 -5.24 1.51
CA ILE A 432 -0.06 -5.52 2.06
C ILE A 432 -0.01 -5.13 3.53
N HIS A 433 0.61 -5.96 4.37
CA HIS A 433 0.82 -5.67 5.78
C HIS A 433 2.29 -5.28 5.97
N MET A 434 2.53 -4.03 6.36
CA MET A 434 3.88 -3.47 6.39
C MET A 434 4.41 -3.43 7.83
N TYR A 435 5.10 -4.49 8.25
CA TYR A 435 5.85 -4.56 9.51
C TYR A 435 7.37 -4.51 9.25
N GLY A 436 8.19 -5.27 9.98
CA GLY A 436 9.65 -5.13 9.97
C GLY A 436 10.34 -5.40 8.63
N VAL A 437 9.65 -6.08 7.69
CA VAL A 437 10.13 -6.21 6.31
C VAL A 437 10.31 -4.83 5.65
N TYR A 438 9.42 -3.89 5.93
CA TYR A 438 9.34 -2.56 5.30
C TYR A 438 9.96 -1.45 6.15
N ASN A 439 11.12 -1.75 6.73
CA ASN A 439 11.90 -0.86 7.61
C ASN A 439 12.70 0.26 6.92
N THR A 440 12.47 0.51 5.62
CA THR A 440 13.17 1.57 4.89
C THR A 440 12.28 2.15 3.81
N ALA A 441 12.47 3.44 3.55
CA ALA A 441 11.78 4.14 2.48
C ALA A 441 11.90 3.46 1.10
N ASP A 442 13.06 2.90 0.77
CA ASP A 442 13.29 2.23 -0.51
C ASP A 442 12.42 0.99 -0.68
N LYS A 443 12.27 0.17 0.37
CA LYS A 443 11.41 -1.03 0.32
C LYS A 443 9.94 -0.66 0.20
N VAL A 444 9.49 0.35 0.95
CA VAL A 444 8.12 0.89 0.87
C VAL A 444 7.82 1.40 -0.54
N ASN A 445 8.69 2.27 -1.07
CA ASN A 445 8.52 2.85 -2.40
C ASN A 445 8.57 1.78 -3.50
N ALA A 446 9.52 0.84 -3.45
CA ALA A 446 9.65 -0.20 -4.45
C ALA A 446 8.39 -1.06 -4.55
N TYR A 447 7.76 -1.40 -3.42
CA TYR A 447 6.54 -2.21 -3.42
C TYR A 447 5.34 -1.43 -3.98
N PHE A 448 5.17 -0.17 -3.56
CA PHE A 448 4.12 0.71 -4.10
C PHE A 448 4.28 0.94 -5.62
N ASP A 449 5.51 1.17 -6.07
CA ASP A 449 5.81 1.42 -7.47
C ASP A 449 5.62 0.16 -8.33
N ALA A 450 5.85 -1.03 -7.79
CA ALA A 450 5.55 -2.30 -8.47
C ALA A 450 4.05 -2.44 -8.77
N PHE A 451 3.18 -2.21 -7.78
CA PHE A 451 1.72 -2.27 -7.98
C PHE A 451 1.22 -1.18 -8.92
N ARG A 452 1.73 0.04 -8.79
CA ARG A 452 1.42 1.14 -9.70
C ARG A 452 1.82 0.81 -11.15
N THR A 453 3.02 0.25 -11.35
CA THR A 453 3.52 -0.14 -12.67
C THR A 453 2.69 -1.27 -13.28
N ALA A 454 2.24 -2.22 -12.46
CA ALA A 454 1.33 -3.28 -12.87
C ALA A 454 -0.12 -2.82 -13.12
N GLY A 455 -0.47 -1.58 -12.75
CA GLY A 455 -1.83 -1.06 -12.88
C GLY A 455 -2.82 -1.71 -11.90
N LEU A 456 -2.34 -2.14 -10.72
CA LEU A 456 -3.12 -2.87 -9.73
C LEU A 456 -3.50 -1.99 -8.53
N PRO A 457 -4.71 -2.16 -7.96
CA PRO A 457 -5.14 -1.45 -6.76
C PRO A 457 -4.49 -2.04 -5.49
N LEU A 458 -3.99 -1.17 -4.60
CA LEU A 458 -3.30 -1.56 -3.37
C LEU A 458 -3.76 -0.74 -2.17
N VAL A 459 -3.88 -1.41 -1.02
CA VAL A 459 -4.10 -0.83 0.31
C VAL A 459 -3.05 -1.38 1.27
N VAL A 460 -2.58 -0.58 2.21
CA VAL A 460 -1.81 -1.07 3.37
C VAL A 460 -2.81 -1.51 4.45
N GLY A 461 -3.17 -2.78 4.49
CA GLY A 461 -4.24 -3.30 5.36
C GLY A 461 -3.87 -3.33 6.83
N GLU A 462 -2.57 -3.40 7.13
CA GLU A 462 -1.99 -3.32 8.46
C GLU A 462 -0.59 -2.71 8.40
N PHE A 463 -0.20 -1.99 9.46
CA PHE A 463 1.19 -1.61 9.75
C PHE A 463 1.30 -1.09 11.19
N GLY A 464 2.53 -1.06 11.71
CA GLY A 464 2.90 -0.54 13.03
C GLY A 464 4.08 0.43 12.98
N HIS A 465 4.63 0.78 14.15
CA HIS A 465 5.81 1.65 14.34
C HIS A 465 6.98 0.96 15.08
N ASP A 466 6.78 -0.29 15.46
CA ASP A 466 7.76 -1.18 16.09
C ASP A 466 7.27 -2.61 15.81
N HIS A 467 8.16 -3.57 15.57
CA HIS A 467 7.76 -4.97 15.39
C HIS A 467 8.89 -5.94 15.70
N SER A 468 8.55 -7.15 16.14
CA SER A 468 9.51 -8.19 16.55
C SER A 468 10.52 -8.60 15.46
N ASP A 469 10.21 -8.33 14.19
CA ASP A 469 11.05 -8.61 13.02
C ASP A 469 11.69 -7.36 12.39
N GLY A 470 11.53 -6.19 13.00
CA GLY A 470 12.15 -4.93 12.59
C GLY A 470 11.27 -3.70 12.82
N ASP A 471 11.91 -2.54 12.81
CA ASP A 471 11.27 -1.22 12.96
C ASP A 471 10.66 -0.75 11.62
N PRO A 472 9.33 -0.80 11.41
CA PRO A 472 8.70 -0.41 10.14
C PRO A 472 8.84 1.11 9.90
N ASP A 473 9.07 1.54 8.65
CA ASP A 473 9.18 2.97 8.31
C ASP A 473 7.77 3.60 8.10
N GLU A 474 7.04 3.76 9.20
CA GLU A 474 5.65 4.23 9.25
C GLU A 474 5.50 5.67 8.71
N ASP A 475 6.53 6.50 8.91
CA ASP A 475 6.63 7.84 8.32
C ASP A 475 6.59 7.77 6.78
N THR A 476 7.40 6.91 6.18
CA THR A 476 7.40 6.75 4.72
C THR A 476 6.13 6.07 4.24
N ILE A 477 5.64 5.04 4.93
CA ILE A 477 4.38 4.35 4.57
C ILE A 477 3.25 5.36 4.44
N MET A 478 3.03 6.20 5.46
CA MET A 478 1.94 7.17 5.48
C MET A 478 2.13 8.29 4.45
N ALA A 479 3.34 8.85 4.36
CA ALA A 479 3.63 9.92 3.41
C ALA A 479 3.50 9.47 1.95
N GLN A 480 4.02 8.29 1.62
CA GLN A 480 4.02 7.77 0.25
C GLN A 480 2.66 7.20 -0.15
N ALA A 481 1.90 6.62 0.79
CA ALA A 481 0.51 6.25 0.56
C ALA A 481 -0.36 7.49 0.31
N GLN A 482 -0.21 8.56 1.09
CA GLN A 482 -0.89 9.83 0.86
C GLN A 482 -0.54 10.41 -0.52
N ALA A 483 0.74 10.50 -0.87
CA ALA A 483 1.19 11.04 -2.15
C ALA A 483 0.69 10.25 -3.37
N ARG A 484 0.45 8.94 -3.22
CA ARG A 484 -0.03 8.04 -4.28
C ARG A 484 -1.54 7.81 -4.27
N GLY A 485 -2.26 8.30 -3.25
CA GLY A 485 -3.68 8.02 -3.06
C GLY A 485 -3.99 6.57 -2.70
N LEU A 486 -3.06 5.88 -2.01
CA LEU A 486 -3.26 4.52 -1.50
C LEU A 486 -3.93 4.57 -0.13
N GLY A 487 -4.80 3.60 0.15
CA GLY A 487 -5.42 3.43 1.47
C GLY A 487 -4.44 2.87 2.50
N TYR A 488 -4.64 3.17 3.78
CA TYR A 488 -3.94 2.51 4.87
C TYR A 488 -4.82 2.34 6.11
N LEU A 489 -4.57 1.28 6.88
CA LEU A 489 -5.28 0.92 8.11
C LEU A 489 -4.26 0.52 9.19
N GLY A 490 -4.18 1.26 10.28
CA GLY A 490 -3.17 1.01 11.32
C GLY A 490 -3.58 -0.15 12.24
N TRP A 491 -2.60 -0.95 12.69
CA TRP A 491 -2.80 -2.00 13.68
C TRP A 491 -2.34 -1.55 15.07
N SER A 492 -3.15 -1.62 16.13
CA SER A 492 -4.62 -1.72 16.13
C SER A 492 -5.21 -0.86 17.26
N TRP A 493 -6.53 -0.73 17.33
CA TRP A 493 -7.18 0.18 18.29
C TRP A 493 -6.74 -0.07 19.73
N SER A 494 -6.95 -1.29 20.24
CA SER A 494 -6.48 -1.76 21.55
C SER A 494 -6.69 -3.27 21.68
N GLY A 495 -6.05 -3.89 22.67
CA GLY A 495 -6.28 -5.29 23.05
C GLY A 495 -5.23 -6.26 22.53
N ASN A 496 -4.07 -5.76 22.07
CA ASN A 496 -2.95 -6.63 21.73
C ASN A 496 -2.41 -7.36 22.98
N SER A 497 -1.93 -8.59 22.79
CA SER A 497 -1.25 -9.35 23.83
C SER A 497 0.11 -8.73 24.17
N GLY A 498 0.67 -9.08 25.34
CA GLY A 498 1.85 -8.39 25.90
C GLY A 498 3.10 -8.38 25.01
N ASP A 499 3.24 -9.35 24.11
CA ASP A 499 4.31 -9.47 23.12
C ASP A 499 4.21 -8.44 21.98
N VAL A 500 3.02 -7.89 21.73
CA VAL A 500 2.77 -6.87 20.69
C VAL A 500 1.94 -5.69 21.20
N ALA A 501 1.87 -5.50 22.53
CA ALA A 501 1.08 -4.45 23.18
C ALA A 501 1.51 -3.02 22.80
N TYR A 502 2.74 -2.85 22.31
CA TYR A 502 3.24 -1.57 21.78
C TYR A 502 2.49 -1.11 20.52
N LEU A 503 1.68 -1.97 19.88
CA LEU A 503 0.83 -1.65 18.74
C LEU A 503 -0.57 -1.16 19.14
N ASP A 504 -0.93 -1.14 20.42
CA ASP A 504 -2.18 -0.51 20.86
C ASP A 504 -2.14 0.99 20.57
N MET A 505 -3.15 1.55 19.93
CA MET A 505 -3.30 3.00 19.73
C MET A 505 -3.83 3.70 20.99
N VAL A 506 -4.71 3.02 21.74
CA VAL A 506 -5.23 3.53 23.02
C VAL A 506 -5.03 2.50 24.13
N ASN A 507 -4.79 2.98 25.33
CA ASN A 507 -4.70 2.12 26.50
C ASN A 507 -6.10 1.66 26.91
N SER A 508 -6.33 0.35 26.99
CA SER A 508 -7.56 -0.25 27.53
C SER A 508 -8.85 0.27 26.89
N PHE A 509 -8.86 0.40 25.56
CA PHE A 509 -10.00 0.94 24.79
C PHE A 509 -10.43 2.38 25.20
N ASN A 510 -9.58 3.15 25.88
CA ASN A 510 -9.90 4.50 26.34
C ASN A 510 -9.41 5.57 25.34
N PRO A 511 -10.29 6.23 24.57
CA PRO A 511 -9.89 7.23 23.57
C PRO A 511 -9.22 8.48 24.15
N ALA A 512 -9.34 8.71 25.46
CA ALA A 512 -8.65 9.82 26.14
C ALA A 512 -7.21 9.47 26.56
N SER A 513 -6.76 8.23 26.33
CA SER A 513 -5.46 7.72 26.77
C SER A 513 -4.70 7.09 25.59
N LEU A 514 -4.24 7.94 24.68
CA LEU A 514 -3.43 7.53 23.53
C LEU A 514 -2.06 7.02 23.96
N THR A 515 -1.58 5.99 23.27
CA THR A 515 -0.17 5.57 23.32
C THR A 515 0.66 6.48 22.38
N PRO A 516 2.01 6.42 22.44
CA PRO A 516 2.84 7.11 21.46
C PRO A 516 2.50 6.74 20.01
N TRP A 517 2.18 5.46 19.77
CA TRP A 517 1.72 4.98 18.47
C TRP A 517 0.40 5.63 18.04
N GLY A 518 -0.60 5.61 18.93
CA GLY A 518 -1.89 6.22 18.65
C GLY A 518 -1.77 7.72 18.36
N GLU A 519 -0.92 8.43 19.10
CA GLU A 519 -0.64 9.84 18.84
C GLU A 519 -0.02 10.04 17.45
N ARG A 520 1.01 9.26 17.10
CA ARG A 520 1.67 9.30 15.80
C ARG A 520 0.70 9.00 14.66
N PHE A 521 -0.05 7.91 14.75
CA PHE A 521 -0.91 7.42 13.67
C PHE A 521 -2.16 8.30 13.46
N LEU A 522 -2.82 8.70 14.55
CA LEU A 522 -4.09 9.43 14.48
C LEU A 522 -3.89 10.92 14.29
N ASN A 523 -2.99 11.53 15.06
CA ASN A 523 -2.81 12.99 15.12
C ASN A 523 -1.55 13.50 14.39
N GLY A 524 -0.58 12.63 14.12
CA GLY A 524 0.69 12.99 13.48
C GLY A 524 0.58 13.31 11.98
N ALA A 525 1.73 13.64 11.39
CA ALA A 525 1.82 13.98 9.97
C ALA A 525 1.37 12.81 9.08
N ASN A 526 0.63 13.15 8.03
CA ASN A 526 -0.08 12.22 7.16
C ASN A 526 -1.02 11.26 7.92
N GLY A 527 -1.39 11.57 9.17
CA GLY A 527 -2.25 10.77 10.02
C GLY A 527 -3.72 10.80 9.65
N VAL A 528 -4.51 10.01 10.37
CA VAL A 528 -5.96 9.88 10.11
C VAL A 528 -6.67 11.23 10.18
N ARG A 529 -6.45 12.04 11.23
CA ARG A 529 -7.09 13.36 11.36
C ARG A 529 -6.74 14.31 10.23
N GLN A 530 -5.52 14.23 9.70
CA GLN A 530 -5.04 15.15 8.68
C GLN A 530 -5.53 14.77 7.28
N THR A 531 -5.68 13.47 6.98
CA THR A 531 -5.83 13.00 5.60
C THR A 531 -7.14 12.27 5.31
N SER A 532 -7.87 11.84 6.33
CA SER A 532 -9.12 11.11 6.16
C SER A 532 -10.24 11.98 5.60
N LYS A 533 -10.96 11.43 4.63
CA LYS A 533 -12.19 12.01 4.07
C LYS A 533 -13.31 11.00 4.21
N GLU A 534 -14.42 11.41 4.80
CA GLU A 534 -15.62 10.56 4.90
C GLU A 534 -16.10 10.14 3.50
N ALA A 535 -16.63 8.92 3.39
CA ALA A 535 -17.19 8.42 2.13
C ALA A 535 -18.38 9.28 1.67
N THR A 536 -18.52 9.52 0.37
CA THR A 536 -19.61 10.32 -0.21
C THR A 536 -20.97 9.72 0.06
N ILE A 537 -21.07 8.40 0.17
CA ILE A 537 -22.31 7.70 0.57
C ILE A 537 -22.84 8.16 1.95
N TYR A 538 -21.98 8.69 2.82
CA TYR A 538 -22.36 9.25 4.13
C TYR A 538 -22.42 10.79 4.14
N GLY A 539 -22.21 11.43 2.99
CA GLY A 539 -22.19 12.89 2.82
C GLY A 539 -20.80 13.52 2.88
N GLY A 540 -19.72 12.73 2.87
CA GLY A 540 -18.33 13.22 2.93
C GLY A 540 -17.80 13.88 1.65
N GLY A 541 -18.63 13.96 0.61
CA GLY A 541 -18.33 14.57 -0.69
C GLY A 541 -18.90 15.98 -0.87
N GLY A 542 -18.79 16.86 0.14
CA GLY A 542 -19.02 18.30 -0.09
C GLY A 542 -18.21 18.78 -1.32
N PRO A 543 -18.64 19.86 -2.00
CA PRO A 543 -17.92 20.35 -3.17
C PRO A 543 -16.42 20.43 -2.86
N ALA A 544 -15.59 19.94 -3.80
CA ALA A 544 -14.14 19.95 -3.64
C ALA A 544 -13.71 21.30 -3.07
N ASP A 545 -13.01 21.28 -1.95
CA ASP A 545 -12.56 22.48 -1.30
C ASP A 545 -11.64 23.22 -2.29
N THR A 546 -12.13 24.35 -2.77
CA THR A 546 -11.48 25.19 -3.79
C THR A 546 -11.14 26.56 -3.20
N GLU A 547 -11.51 26.79 -1.94
CA GLU A 547 -11.18 28.01 -1.25
C GLU A 547 -9.75 27.88 -0.74
N ALA A 548 -8.90 28.85 -1.08
CA ALA A 548 -7.55 28.87 -0.56
C ALA A 548 -7.54 29.42 0.86
N PRO A 549 -6.62 28.95 1.73
CA PRO A 549 -6.44 29.54 3.04
C PRO A 549 -6.23 31.05 2.99
N THR A 550 -6.61 31.73 4.08
CA THR A 550 -6.30 33.16 4.21
C THR A 550 -4.79 33.41 4.19
N THR A 551 -4.38 34.60 3.76
CA THR A 551 -2.95 34.94 3.70
C THR A 551 -2.35 34.95 5.12
N PRO A 552 -1.22 34.26 5.37
CA PRO A 552 -0.58 34.28 6.68
C PRO A 552 -0.15 35.69 7.10
N GLY A 553 0.06 35.90 8.40
CA GLY A 553 0.66 37.13 8.90
C GLY A 553 2.08 37.37 8.36
N THR A 554 2.52 38.63 8.39
CA THR A 554 3.91 39.00 8.06
C THR A 554 4.89 38.28 9.00
N PRO A 555 5.86 37.50 8.48
CA PRO A 555 6.80 36.79 9.33
C PRO A 555 7.72 37.77 10.07
N SER A 556 7.92 37.54 11.37
CA SER A 556 8.85 38.27 12.22
C SER A 556 10.02 37.38 12.62
N ALA A 557 11.24 37.93 12.60
CA ALA A 557 12.44 37.20 12.98
C ALA A 557 12.83 37.45 14.44
N SER A 558 13.29 36.40 15.10
CA SER A 558 13.86 36.39 16.45
C SER A 558 15.10 35.49 16.47
N GLY A 559 15.87 35.52 17.56
CA GLY A 559 17.05 34.66 17.69
C GLY A 559 18.09 34.86 16.58
N VAL A 560 18.24 36.09 16.07
CA VAL A 560 19.10 36.38 14.92
C VAL A 560 20.59 36.26 15.32
N THR A 561 21.28 35.34 14.66
CA THR A 561 22.73 35.12 14.79
C THR A 561 23.45 35.52 13.50
N SER A 562 24.75 35.28 13.41
CA SER A 562 25.51 35.45 12.16
C SER A 562 25.12 34.44 11.07
N THR A 563 24.50 33.30 11.42
CA THR A 563 24.25 32.19 10.49
C THR A 563 22.84 31.58 10.59
N GLY A 564 21.92 32.20 11.32
CA GLY A 564 20.56 31.68 11.46
C GLY A 564 19.64 32.60 12.25
N LEU A 565 18.35 32.29 12.21
CA LEU A 565 17.26 32.99 12.89
C LEU A 565 16.02 32.09 13.02
N THR A 566 15.06 32.51 13.83
CA THR A 566 13.75 31.85 13.95
C THR A 566 12.65 32.81 13.52
N LEU A 567 11.80 32.37 12.60
CA LEU A 567 10.62 33.09 12.12
C LEU A 567 9.37 32.68 12.89
N SER A 568 8.47 33.65 13.10
CA SER A 568 7.11 33.39 13.58
C SER A 568 6.09 34.26 12.83
N TRP A 569 4.86 33.79 12.65
CA TRP A 569 3.78 34.53 11.98
C TRP A 569 2.41 34.24 12.58
N ALA A 570 1.42 35.07 12.26
CA ALA A 570 0.03 34.80 12.61
C ALA A 570 -0.54 33.70 11.69
N ALA A 571 -1.30 32.76 12.27
CA ALA A 571 -1.89 31.64 11.55
C ALA A 571 -2.90 32.08 10.50
N SER A 572 -2.95 31.32 9.41
CA SER A 572 -4.05 31.37 8.45
C SER A 572 -5.26 30.61 8.97
N THR A 573 -6.43 30.94 8.42
CA THR A 573 -7.69 30.23 8.61
C THR A 573 -8.18 29.73 7.27
N ASP A 574 -9.00 28.70 7.29
CA ASP A 574 -9.54 28.06 6.11
C ASP A 574 -10.92 27.47 6.45
N ASN A 575 -11.78 27.28 5.46
CA ASN A 575 -13.12 26.69 5.61
C ASN A 575 -13.06 25.21 6.01
N VAL A 576 -12.00 24.49 5.66
CA VAL A 576 -11.76 23.09 6.07
C VAL A 576 -10.59 22.98 7.04
N GLY A 577 -9.45 23.59 6.71
CA GLY A 577 -8.30 23.63 7.61
C GLY A 577 -6.95 23.81 6.91
N VAL A 578 -6.06 24.53 7.57
CA VAL A 578 -4.68 24.75 7.11
C VAL A 578 -3.80 23.58 7.53
N THR A 579 -3.10 22.96 6.58
CA THR A 579 -2.25 21.79 6.82
C THR A 579 -0.76 22.13 6.91
N GLY A 580 -0.35 23.31 6.47
CA GLY A 580 1.01 23.79 6.62
C GLY A 580 1.32 25.06 5.84
N TYR A 581 2.60 25.43 5.82
CA TYR A 581 3.11 26.66 5.24
C TYR A 581 4.35 26.40 4.38
N ASP A 582 4.50 27.14 3.27
CA ASP A 582 5.76 27.27 2.54
C ASP A 582 6.48 28.52 3.02
N VAL A 583 7.78 28.40 3.33
CA VAL A 583 8.62 29.53 3.70
C VAL A 583 9.49 29.91 2.52
N LEU A 584 9.33 31.14 2.05
CA LEU A 584 10.08 31.70 0.95
C LEU A 584 11.09 32.73 1.46
N ARG A 585 12.32 32.69 0.96
CA ARG A 585 13.41 33.59 1.32
C ARG A 585 13.99 34.26 0.08
N ALA A 586 14.34 35.54 0.21
CA ALA A 586 15.13 36.29 -0.76
C ALA A 586 16.33 36.94 -0.05
N THR A 587 17.48 36.98 -0.72
CA THR A 587 18.67 37.68 -0.24
C THR A 587 18.70 39.10 -0.79
N GLY A 588 18.84 40.12 0.07
CA GLY A 588 18.78 41.52 -0.31
C GLY A 588 17.52 41.83 -1.12
N SER A 589 17.66 42.47 -2.28
CA SER A 589 16.57 42.76 -3.23
C SER A 589 16.31 41.64 -4.26
N GLY A 590 16.87 40.44 -4.07
CA GLY A 590 16.73 39.31 -5.00
C GLY A 590 15.33 38.68 -5.07
N SER A 591 15.20 37.63 -5.87
CA SER A 591 13.95 36.85 -6.00
C SER A 591 13.72 35.94 -4.79
N PHE A 592 12.46 35.70 -4.46
CA PHE A 592 12.07 34.73 -3.45
C PHE A 592 12.19 33.30 -3.99
N ALA A 593 12.77 32.41 -3.19
CA ALA A 593 12.79 30.98 -3.40
C ALA A 593 12.28 30.27 -2.15
N GLN A 594 11.58 29.15 -2.32
CA GLN A 594 11.16 28.34 -1.19
C GLN A 594 12.38 27.66 -0.54
N VAL A 595 12.52 27.83 0.77
CA VAL A 595 13.66 27.31 1.55
C VAL A 595 13.24 26.27 2.59
N GLY A 596 11.94 26.08 2.79
CA GLY A 596 11.42 25.05 3.68
C GLY A 596 9.90 25.07 3.76
N THR A 597 9.38 24.17 4.60
CA THR A 597 7.96 24.07 4.94
C THR A 597 7.81 23.93 6.45
N SER A 598 6.67 24.36 7.00
CA SER A 598 6.34 24.17 8.42
C SER A 598 4.89 23.76 8.59
N ALA A 599 4.61 22.83 9.49
CA ALA A 599 3.24 22.48 9.92
C ALA A 599 2.70 23.44 11.00
N THR A 600 3.57 24.24 11.60
CA THR A 600 3.23 25.22 12.64
C THR A 600 3.54 26.64 12.17
N THR A 601 3.25 27.65 13.00
CA THR A 601 3.50 29.06 12.68
C THR A 601 4.92 29.54 13.03
N THR A 602 5.89 28.62 13.05
CA THR A 602 7.31 28.90 13.32
C THR A 602 8.22 28.15 12.34
N PHE A 603 9.39 28.72 12.04
CA PHE A 603 10.42 28.10 11.20
C PHE A 603 11.83 28.57 11.60
N ALA A 604 12.73 27.63 11.85
CA ALA A 604 14.15 27.92 12.10
C ALA A 604 14.92 27.89 10.78
N ASP A 605 15.52 29.02 10.40
CA ASP A 605 16.35 29.14 9.20
C ASP A 605 17.83 29.20 9.59
N SER A 606 18.65 28.36 8.97
CA SER A 606 20.08 28.20 9.30
C SER A 606 20.94 28.20 8.04
N GLY A 607 22.26 28.26 8.20
CA GLY A 607 23.19 28.36 7.06
C GLY A 607 23.18 29.71 6.36
N LEU A 608 22.75 30.77 7.06
CA LEU A 608 22.72 32.14 6.53
C LEU A 608 24.12 32.74 6.46
N THR A 609 24.31 33.68 5.53
CA THR A 609 25.54 34.46 5.44
C THR A 609 25.51 35.59 6.47
N PRO A 610 26.61 35.88 7.17
CA PRO A 610 26.66 37.00 8.11
C PRO A 610 26.52 38.37 7.45
N SER A 611 26.17 39.40 8.22
CA SER A 611 25.96 40.78 7.74
C SER A 611 25.04 40.88 6.51
N THR A 612 24.11 39.95 6.35
CA THR A 612 23.30 39.81 5.14
C THR A 612 21.83 40.01 5.46
N THR A 613 21.19 40.92 4.73
CA THR A 613 19.75 41.14 4.83
C THR A 613 19.01 40.07 4.04
N TYR A 614 18.09 39.39 4.70
CA TYR A 614 17.15 38.44 4.13
C TYR A 614 15.72 38.99 4.25
N ARG A 615 14.91 38.69 3.25
CA ARG A 615 13.47 38.90 3.26
C ARG A 615 12.76 37.57 3.24
N TYR A 616 11.65 37.48 3.98
CA TYR A 616 10.87 36.26 4.15
C TYR A 616 9.40 36.50 3.82
N GLN A 617 8.80 35.56 3.11
CA GLN A 617 7.37 35.47 2.88
C GLN A 617 6.89 34.07 3.24
N VAL A 618 5.61 33.98 3.58
CA VAL A 618 4.97 32.71 3.93
C VAL A 618 3.64 32.62 3.18
N ARG A 619 3.31 31.43 2.67
CA ARG A 619 1.97 31.10 2.19
C ARG A 619 1.46 29.85 2.88
N ALA A 620 0.16 29.76 3.10
CA ALA A 620 -0.51 28.61 3.69
C ALA A 620 -0.97 27.62 2.61
N ARG A 621 -1.11 26.35 3.00
CA ARG A 621 -1.67 25.26 2.22
C ARG A 621 -2.74 24.54 3.03
N ASP A 622 -3.78 24.05 2.37
CA ASP A 622 -4.80 23.18 2.96
C ASP A 622 -4.60 21.71 2.57
N ALA A 623 -5.57 20.86 2.92
CA ALA A 623 -5.58 19.44 2.59
C ALA A 623 -6.03 19.14 1.14
N ALA A 624 -6.65 20.10 0.47
CA ALA A 624 -7.10 20.00 -0.91
C ALA A 624 -6.00 20.42 -1.92
N GLY A 625 -4.93 21.04 -1.43
CA GLY A 625 -3.81 21.53 -2.23
C GLY A 625 -3.97 22.98 -2.68
N ASN A 626 -4.97 23.72 -2.18
CA ASN A 626 -5.06 25.15 -2.45
C ASN A 626 -3.97 25.89 -1.67
N VAL A 627 -3.51 26.99 -2.26
CA VAL A 627 -2.37 27.75 -1.76
C VAL A 627 -2.80 29.20 -1.60
N SER A 628 -2.56 29.78 -0.43
CA SER A 628 -2.87 31.19 -0.19
C SER A 628 -1.99 32.10 -1.06
N ALA A 629 -2.38 33.38 -1.16
CA ALA A 629 -1.41 34.40 -1.54
C ALA A 629 -0.23 34.43 -0.55
N VAL A 630 0.93 34.90 -1.00
CA VAL A 630 2.10 35.11 -0.14
C VAL A 630 1.88 36.29 0.80
N SER A 631 2.35 36.17 2.03
CA SER A 631 2.31 37.25 3.02
C SER A 631 3.18 38.44 2.60
N ALA A 632 3.01 39.57 3.28
CA ALA A 632 3.95 40.68 3.17
C ALA A 632 5.35 40.24 3.62
N ALA A 633 6.38 40.84 3.05
CA ALA A 633 7.76 40.44 3.32
C ALA A 633 8.23 40.94 4.70
N GLY A 634 8.58 40.01 5.59
CA GLY A 634 9.39 40.30 6.78
C GLY A 634 10.85 40.46 6.39
N THR A 635 11.60 41.32 7.10
CA THR A 635 13.03 41.54 6.82
C THR A 635 13.87 41.31 8.08
N ALA A 636 14.99 40.63 7.94
CA ALA A 636 15.96 40.42 9.01
C ALA A 636 17.38 40.53 8.46
N THR A 637 18.30 41.15 9.21
CA THR A 637 19.72 41.20 8.84
C THR A 637 20.49 40.37 9.84
N THR A 638 21.21 39.35 9.34
CA THR A 638 22.08 38.53 10.19
C THR A 638 23.17 39.39 10.81
N SER A 639 23.56 39.03 12.02
CA SER A 639 24.65 39.69 12.73
C SER A 639 25.97 39.56 11.96
N ALA A 640 26.91 40.47 12.21
CA ALA A 640 28.19 40.47 11.51
C ALA A 640 28.98 39.17 11.70
N GLY A 641 29.65 38.75 10.62
CA GLY A 641 30.49 37.55 10.60
C GLY A 641 31.87 37.90 11.15
N GLY A 642 32.02 37.76 12.46
CA GLY A 642 33.29 37.92 13.16
C GLY A 642 33.36 36.84 14.23
N GLY A 643 34.44 36.04 14.15
CA GLY A 643 34.57 34.72 14.77
C GLY A 643 34.27 34.61 16.26
N THR A 644 34.00 33.36 16.64
CA THR A 644 33.68 32.78 17.94
C THR A 644 34.51 33.28 19.13
N GLY A 645 34.21 34.50 19.54
CA GLY A 645 34.62 35.10 20.80
C GLY A 645 33.52 35.92 21.41
N THR A 646 32.95 35.46 22.52
CA THR A 646 32.15 36.30 23.43
C THR A 646 33.00 37.38 24.12
N CYS A 647 34.22 37.64 23.65
CA CYS A 647 35.18 38.55 24.22
C CYS A 647 36.04 39.30 23.21
N LYS A 648 36.43 40.53 23.57
CA LYS A 648 37.53 41.31 23.00
C LYS A 648 38.63 41.46 24.04
N VAL A 649 39.89 41.36 23.62
CA VAL A 649 41.07 41.55 24.47
C VAL A 649 41.98 42.64 23.91
N ALA A 650 42.26 43.66 24.72
CA ALA A 650 43.30 44.64 24.45
C ALA A 650 44.53 44.32 25.32
N TYR A 651 45.70 44.16 24.69
CA TYR A 651 46.96 43.90 25.38
C TYR A 651 47.93 45.03 25.12
N SER A 652 48.59 45.52 26.17
CA SER A 652 49.71 46.45 26.05
C SER A 652 50.84 46.05 27.00
N ALA A 653 52.08 46.26 26.57
CA ALA A 653 53.25 46.08 27.40
C ALA A 653 54.14 47.33 27.34
N GLN A 654 54.69 47.71 28.49
CA GLN A 654 55.68 48.78 28.62
C GLN A 654 56.99 48.17 29.10
N ASN A 655 58.01 48.21 28.25
CA ASN A 655 59.32 47.66 28.56
C ASN A 655 60.11 48.67 29.41
N TRP A 656 60.83 48.19 30.42
CA TRP A 656 61.66 49.01 31.30
C TRP A 656 62.95 48.29 31.70
N GLY A 657 63.98 49.06 32.08
CA GLY A 657 65.23 48.56 32.65
C GLY A 657 66.10 47.70 31.72
N GLY A 658 66.95 48.34 30.89
CA GLY A 658 68.10 47.70 30.25
C GLY A 658 67.83 46.55 29.26
N GLY A 659 66.57 46.22 28.98
CA GLY A 659 66.17 45.31 27.91
C GLY A 659 65.57 43.96 28.31
N SER A 660 65.25 43.71 29.59
CA SER A 660 64.71 42.40 30.01
C SER A 660 63.49 42.43 30.91
N GLY A 661 62.96 43.60 31.30
CA GLY A 661 61.74 43.75 32.12
C GLY A 661 60.60 44.43 31.36
N PHE A 662 59.36 44.08 31.71
CA PHE A 662 58.16 44.77 31.21
C PHE A 662 57.00 44.73 32.21
N THR A 663 56.07 45.66 32.05
CA THR A 663 54.76 45.65 32.70
C THR A 663 53.68 45.50 31.63
N ALA A 664 52.83 44.48 31.74
CA ALA A 664 51.70 44.26 30.84
C ALA A 664 50.36 44.59 31.48
N ASN A 665 49.47 45.19 30.69
CA ASN A 665 48.06 45.41 31.02
C ASN A 665 47.20 44.72 29.98
N VAL A 666 46.18 44.00 30.44
CA VAL A 666 45.22 43.29 29.60
C VAL A 666 43.82 43.70 29.99
N THR A 667 43.04 44.19 29.03
CA THR A 667 41.62 44.49 29.20
C THR A 667 40.81 43.43 28.49
N ILE A 668 39.87 42.81 29.20
CA ILE A 668 38.93 41.82 28.69
C ILE A 668 37.55 42.48 28.64
N THR A 669 36.92 42.51 27.47
CA THR A 669 35.56 43.03 27.26
C THR A 669 34.64 41.89 26.88
N ASN A 670 33.49 41.75 27.54
CA ASN A 670 32.44 40.82 27.11
C ASN A 670 31.71 41.41 25.90
N THR A 671 31.87 40.81 24.72
CA THR A 671 31.19 41.22 23.48
C THR A 671 29.96 40.36 23.18
N GLY A 672 29.64 39.39 24.04
CA GLY A 672 28.45 38.56 23.94
C GLY A 672 27.18 39.22 24.48
N ALA A 673 26.02 38.63 24.16
CA ALA A 673 24.71 39.13 24.58
C ALA A 673 24.30 38.72 26.01
N SER A 674 25.06 37.83 26.66
CA SER A 674 24.79 37.32 28.01
C SER A 674 25.92 37.64 28.98
N ALA A 675 25.61 37.77 30.27
CA ALA A 675 26.61 37.96 31.30
C ALA A 675 27.51 36.71 31.44
N ILE A 676 28.81 36.94 31.59
CA ILE A 676 29.80 35.89 31.92
C ILE A 676 29.89 35.81 33.44
N ASN A 677 29.75 34.62 34.01
CA ASN A 677 29.88 34.37 35.45
C ASN A 677 31.05 33.41 35.70
N GLY A 678 32.17 33.97 36.14
CA GLY A 678 33.46 33.29 36.22
C GLY A 678 34.18 33.34 34.87
N TRP A 679 35.46 33.75 34.89
CA TRP A 679 36.26 33.81 33.67
C TRP A 679 37.71 33.38 33.90
N THR A 680 38.25 32.68 32.90
CA THR A 680 39.67 32.34 32.79
C THR A 680 40.16 32.76 31.41
N LEU A 681 41.08 33.71 31.38
CA LEU A 681 41.79 34.12 30.18
C LEU A 681 43.01 33.23 29.99
N ALA A 682 43.24 32.74 28.78
CA ALA A 682 44.45 32.01 28.42
C ALA A 682 45.10 32.60 27.16
N PHE A 683 46.43 32.64 27.14
CA PHE A 683 47.25 33.06 26.00
C PHE A 683 48.65 32.43 26.09
N SER A 684 49.42 32.52 25.01
CA SER A 684 50.77 31.94 24.94
C SER A 684 51.79 32.98 24.48
N TYR A 685 52.97 32.93 25.06
CA TYR A 685 54.10 33.77 24.67
C TYR A 685 55.02 33.06 23.68
N ALA A 686 55.46 33.77 22.64
CA ALA A 686 56.26 33.19 21.56
C ALA A 686 57.78 33.15 21.84
N ASN A 687 58.31 34.08 22.64
CA ASN A 687 59.74 34.38 22.70
C ASN A 687 60.29 34.38 24.14
N GLY A 688 59.98 33.30 24.89
CA GLY A 688 60.58 33.06 26.20
C GLY A 688 60.13 33.99 27.33
N GLN A 689 59.07 34.78 27.13
CA GLN A 689 58.57 35.68 28.16
C GLN A 689 58.08 34.93 29.42
N LYS A 690 58.40 35.47 30.60
CA LYS A 690 58.03 34.92 31.91
C LYS A 690 57.27 35.93 32.74
N VAL A 691 56.09 35.54 33.23
CA VAL A 691 55.28 36.31 34.18
C VAL A 691 55.95 36.27 35.55
N THR A 692 56.16 37.43 36.17
CA THR A 692 56.63 37.56 37.55
C THR A 692 55.42 37.69 38.46
N LEU A 693 55.26 36.73 39.37
CA LEU A 693 54.16 36.74 40.34
C LEU A 693 54.54 37.53 41.61
N PRO A 694 53.57 38.18 42.27
CA PRO A 694 52.15 38.25 41.91
C PRO A 694 51.88 39.30 40.81
N GLY A 695 50.85 39.06 40.01
CA GLY A 695 50.19 40.13 39.24
C GLY A 695 49.01 40.72 40.02
N TRP A 696 48.19 41.55 39.35
CA TRP A 696 46.99 42.16 39.90
C TRP A 696 45.78 41.95 38.99
N GLY A 697 44.59 41.98 39.59
CA GLY A 697 43.30 41.81 38.90
C GLY A 697 42.91 40.36 38.59
N ALA A 698 43.83 39.40 38.73
CA ALA A 698 43.58 37.97 38.54
C ALA A 698 44.60 37.10 39.28
N THR A 699 44.25 35.83 39.49
CA THR A 699 45.22 34.78 39.83
C THR A 699 45.92 34.32 38.56
N LEU A 700 47.21 34.60 38.44
CA LEU A 700 48.03 34.26 37.28
C LEU A 700 48.83 32.97 37.51
N ALA A 701 48.93 32.15 36.48
CA ALA A 701 49.82 31.00 36.42
C ALA A 701 50.46 30.89 35.04
N GLN A 702 51.69 30.36 34.98
CA GLN A 702 52.38 30.10 33.72
C GLN A 702 53.03 28.73 33.74
N SER A 703 52.80 27.93 32.69
CA SER A 703 53.47 26.66 32.43
C SER A 703 54.08 26.67 31.03
N GLY A 704 55.40 26.56 30.94
CA GLY A 704 56.12 26.75 29.67
C GLY A 704 55.88 28.16 29.10
N ALA A 705 55.24 28.21 27.93
CA ALA A 705 54.83 29.42 27.22
C ALA A 705 53.39 29.88 27.55
N ASN A 706 52.57 28.99 28.11
CA ASN A 706 51.14 29.20 28.31
C ASN A 706 50.88 29.95 29.61
N VAL A 707 50.09 31.01 29.55
CA VAL A 707 49.67 31.83 30.70
C VAL A 707 48.16 31.72 30.86
N THR A 708 47.72 31.53 32.10
CA THR A 708 46.30 31.59 32.49
C THR A 708 46.10 32.66 33.56
N ALA A 709 45.02 33.44 33.44
CA ALA A 709 44.58 34.42 34.41
C ALA A 709 43.10 34.16 34.77
N THR A 710 42.82 33.82 36.03
CA THR A 710 41.47 33.51 36.51
C THR A 710 40.94 34.63 37.42
N ASN A 711 39.65 34.92 37.31
CA ASN A 711 39.00 35.97 38.09
C ASN A 711 39.18 35.80 39.60
N LEU A 712 39.21 36.91 40.32
CA LEU A 712 39.11 36.96 41.78
C LEU A 712 37.63 36.93 42.18
N SER A 713 37.36 36.77 43.48
CA SER A 713 36.00 36.65 44.01
C SER A 713 35.10 37.85 43.70
N TRP A 714 35.67 39.04 43.47
CA TRP A 714 34.94 40.30 43.28
C TRP A 714 34.77 40.75 41.83
N ASN A 715 35.47 40.13 40.85
CA ASN A 715 35.39 40.52 39.43
C ASN A 715 34.97 39.37 38.49
N GLY A 716 34.36 38.31 39.02
CA GLY A 716 33.94 37.16 38.22
C GLY A 716 32.76 37.42 37.28
N SER A 717 31.90 38.42 37.54
CA SER A 717 30.76 38.72 36.69
C SER A 717 31.08 39.83 35.68
N LEU A 718 30.86 39.58 34.39
CA LEU A 718 31.00 40.56 33.31
C LEU A 718 29.70 40.63 32.51
N ALA A 719 28.91 41.67 32.72
CA ALA A 719 27.72 41.95 31.91
C ALA A 719 28.09 42.17 30.42
N PRO A 720 27.14 42.05 29.49
CA PRO A 720 27.34 42.44 28.10
C PRO A 720 27.96 43.84 27.98
N ASN A 721 28.99 43.98 27.15
CA ASN A 721 29.81 45.19 26.94
C ASN A 721 30.60 45.69 28.17
N ALA A 722 30.56 44.99 29.31
CA ALA A 722 31.40 45.33 30.45
C ALA A 722 32.85 44.85 30.21
N SER A 723 33.80 45.54 30.86
CA SER A 723 35.23 45.21 30.78
C SER A 723 35.86 45.04 32.15
N THR A 724 36.90 44.22 32.23
CA THR A 724 37.79 44.11 33.40
C THR A 724 39.25 44.14 32.98
N GLY A 725 40.10 44.60 33.88
CA GLY A 725 41.53 44.78 33.63
C GLY A 725 42.38 43.91 34.55
N ILE A 726 43.41 43.30 34.00
CA ILE A 726 44.47 42.61 34.75
C ILE A 726 45.83 43.18 34.36
N GLY A 727 46.84 42.98 35.21
CA GLY A 727 48.21 43.32 34.87
C GLY A 727 49.24 42.53 35.65
N PHE A 728 50.46 42.54 35.14
CA PHE A 728 51.59 41.83 35.75
C PHE A 728 52.91 42.40 35.25
N ASN A 729 53.96 42.19 36.06
CA ASN A 729 55.33 42.38 35.59
C ASN A 729 55.84 41.08 34.96
N GLY A 730 56.78 41.20 34.04
CA GLY A 730 57.39 40.05 33.39
C GLY A 730 58.80 40.31 32.90
N THR A 731 59.45 39.24 32.49
CA THR A 731 60.78 39.26 31.86
C THR A 731 60.74 38.61 30.49
N TYR A 732 61.70 38.93 29.62
CA TYR A 732 61.82 38.32 28.29
C TYR A 732 63.28 38.17 27.88
N SER A 733 63.55 37.23 26.96
CA SER A 733 64.86 37.04 26.33
C SER A 733 64.74 37.37 24.84
N GLY A 734 65.35 38.46 24.39
CA GLY A 734 65.30 38.89 22.98
C GLY A 734 64.22 39.94 22.72
N SER A 735 63.12 39.57 22.06
CA SER A 735 62.02 40.49 21.74
C SER A 735 60.76 40.20 22.58
N ASN A 736 59.95 41.24 22.82
CA ASN A 736 58.69 41.13 23.58
C ASN A 736 57.45 41.41 22.70
N PRO A 737 57.10 40.54 21.74
CA PRO A 737 55.86 40.69 20.99
C PRO A 737 54.65 40.43 21.88
N ALA A 738 53.55 41.14 21.61
CA ALA A 738 52.25 40.83 22.21
C ALA A 738 51.79 39.41 21.79
N PRO A 739 51.05 38.70 22.65
CA PRO A 739 50.42 37.44 22.28
C PRO A 739 49.49 37.62 21.06
N SER A 740 49.55 36.69 20.11
CA SER A 740 48.77 36.76 18.86
C SER A 740 47.31 36.29 19.01
N SER A 741 46.99 35.58 20.10
CA SER A 741 45.66 35.02 20.34
C SER A 741 45.38 34.90 21.83
N PHE A 742 44.11 35.10 22.19
CA PHE A 742 43.61 34.93 23.54
C PHE A 742 42.35 34.07 23.51
N THR A 743 42.08 33.33 24.58
CA THR A 743 40.81 32.65 24.79
C THR A 743 40.23 32.99 26.16
N LEU A 744 38.92 33.21 26.26
CA LEU A 744 38.19 33.37 27.52
C LEU A 744 37.27 32.16 27.71
N ASN A 745 37.46 31.40 28.80
CA ASN A 745 36.73 30.15 29.06
C ASN A 745 36.77 29.17 27.87
N GLY A 746 37.91 29.12 27.16
CA GLY A 746 38.10 28.28 25.96
C GLY A 746 37.56 28.87 24.65
N SER A 747 36.85 30.00 24.68
CA SER A 747 36.36 30.70 23.48
C SER A 747 37.37 31.75 22.99
N THR A 748 37.62 31.83 21.68
CA THR A 748 38.69 32.70 21.12
C THR A 748 38.29 34.17 21.15
N CYS A 749 39.05 35.04 21.81
CA CYS A 749 38.75 36.48 21.83
C CYS A 749 39.27 37.19 20.58
N THR A 750 38.55 38.24 20.18
CA THR A 750 39.08 39.21 19.21
C THR A 750 40.16 40.07 19.86
N THR A 751 41.27 40.34 19.18
CA THR A 751 42.31 41.27 19.66
C THR A 751 42.04 42.66 19.10
N GLY A 752 42.25 43.72 19.88
CA GLY A 752 42.25 45.08 19.34
C GLY A 752 42.23 46.19 20.38
#